data_AF-A0A4P8WQD1-F1
#
_entry.id   AF-A0A4P8WQD1-F1
#
_cell.length_a   1.000
_cell.length_b   1.000
_cell.length_c   1.000
_cell.angle_alpha   90.00
_cell.angle_beta   90.00
_cell.angle_gamma   90.00
#
_symmetry.space_group_name_H-M   'P 1'
#
loop_
_entity.id
_entity.type
_entity.pdbx_description
1 polymer ?
#
loop_
_entity_poly.entity_id
_entity_poly.type
_entity_poly.pdbx_seq_one_letter_code
_entity_poly.pdbx_strand_id
1 'polypeptide(L)'
;MSSNTADSEYNARKIHQSLGGTTAFFQGYTIGELMLFLTVAFVTVIAATFVPSALTIPILGFGIMLTILLFLLHKVKPDYLWLTEWLVARFGWAIKNKEYTHGGEDNSEVRYLTRLNRVYPHAIERTDDALVGAMKVEPANMALEDDEAWAKAVQSLSEFVNSTVDFPVKIYITSREIDEDDVVREHQNRLGDTDVRSRPVLKRLLEEYVAANTNENGDIDSETTTIREYYLITAVTDSDIEQFDETGDSVLAYLADVPVLGRLFGRFQSDELSESKRDQLKEEKLESRLAQLRRGGSSLYRCSISPVDAYDLARVTKEYWTCQSQDYADMTSAIGTFPVVSHGISDGVPATPDPEDVLDSMDDSSDEAADWEYSLEDLDEEDTANEPSISNADRLPDTSTMYQSVVAPSSIDWETTYAVINDETFVRTFWIEQFPEEPSDGLLERLLLETELQTDLSIHLDPFDSQSAQDMMADWISDLKINQHDSNSLKAEDLQDDIDQAKYMRSLVRANKASFYRGGVFIRLAAESQQELENQTTRLRSIIKDAPANCTLKVASRWQERGLATTSPLGRNELGRDRMSTLTNQAIGAMFPFSSNYQMMDDGIEYGYHGHNGSPIRINPWNLETGHSELVVGMPGAGKTFGGIMRHLRMMKRRTDTMLVLVDPVGGFRGIADALNAKTISVGGDTKLNPLEIRQTPQHVLESSDGVSPLSAKKDEVYAVLENFLNARDIELGAETGVLSYVIDEAYRQAGIVEDDVSTHTSENSPTMQDVHRILCDIAENPDEHNIAASESARERAAQYADELAIAFQPFREGGSYENLSHRSEIDILEGDNKVVYIDLGQIEGSASGIDRQTFLMQLLLSTIYQQAKNTQRNVELAIDEAHYLFEDQANLDFLETAFRHQRHAGLRMVLLSQTAQEFYETKQAEKIIGMCPIKVFHKLPELDDRTADKIGLTKEQRQYVRGADAGKADLGYSQALVRVEEHGTYPLHVVADEFEKRVIDYEPADQAFIQQAMNDESAELLAFEEFVETEAQQNALATRLDITAETASKLLEEDLTKTEVLDAVVEQALETETDSEEAPIQTDGGASAPEQRTTEPEYDH
;
A
#
# COMPACT_ATOMS: atom_id res chain seq x y z
N MET A 1 8.35 34.80 3.90
CA MET A 1 9.17 36.03 4.09
C MET A 1 10.58 35.72 3.64
N SER A 2 11.10 36.45 2.66
CA SER A 2 12.43 36.24 2.10
C SER A 2 13.49 36.93 2.96
N SER A 3 14.39 36.15 3.57
CA SER A 3 15.65 36.66 4.09
C SER A 3 16.75 35.60 3.99
N ASN A 4 17.59 35.70 2.96
CA ASN A 4 19.04 35.76 3.13
C ASN A 4 19.73 36.07 1.80
N THR A 5 20.14 37.33 1.66
CA THR A 5 21.17 37.78 0.73
C THR A 5 22.54 37.56 1.38
N ALA A 6 23.24 36.48 1.03
CA ALA A 6 24.71 36.36 1.09
C ALA A 6 25.16 34.93 0.70
N ASP A 7 25.00 34.57 -0.57
CA ASP A 7 25.86 33.69 -1.38
C ASP A 7 25.11 33.45 -2.68
N SER A 8 25.54 34.07 -3.79
CA SER A 8 25.07 33.65 -5.11
C SER A 8 25.80 32.36 -5.48
N GLU A 9 25.53 31.27 -4.76
CA GLU A 9 25.82 29.95 -5.30
C GLU A 9 24.91 29.77 -6.51
N TYR A 10 25.53 29.70 -7.70
CA TYR A 10 24.81 29.38 -8.92
C TYR A 10 24.04 28.07 -8.70
N ASN A 11 22.70 28.13 -8.79
CA ASN A 11 21.84 26.97 -8.60
C ASN A 11 22.13 25.94 -9.70
N ALA A 12 22.51 24.72 -9.30
CA ALA A 12 22.81 23.63 -10.24
C ALA A 12 21.53 22.86 -10.66
N ARG A 13 20.36 23.27 -10.19
CA ARG A 13 19.05 22.77 -10.60
C ARG A 13 18.59 23.45 -11.89
N LYS A 14 18.88 22.85 -13.05
CA LYS A 14 18.59 23.44 -14.36
C LYS A 14 18.03 22.44 -15.35
N ILE A 15 17.05 22.90 -16.13
CA ILE A 15 16.51 22.23 -17.31
C ILE A 15 16.83 23.10 -18.53
N HIS A 16 17.62 22.56 -19.44
CA HIS A 16 18.00 23.25 -20.67
C HIS A 16 17.06 22.88 -21.82
N GLN A 17 16.42 23.90 -22.39
CA GLN A 17 15.51 23.75 -23.53
C GLN A 17 16.24 23.56 -24.87
N SER A 18 17.54 23.90 -24.94
CA SER A 18 18.31 23.92 -26.19
C SER A 18 19.54 23.01 -26.22
N LEU A 19 20.00 22.50 -25.06
CA LEU A 19 21.06 21.48 -25.02
C LEU A 19 20.45 20.12 -25.27
N GLY A 20 21.06 19.32 -26.16
CA GLY A 20 20.67 17.93 -26.35
C GLY A 20 20.24 17.53 -27.77
N GLY A 21 20.59 18.26 -28.83
CA GLY A 21 20.56 17.66 -30.18
C GLY A 21 19.39 18.04 -31.09
N THR A 22 18.53 18.97 -30.67
CA THR A 22 17.56 19.63 -31.56
C THR A 22 18.07 20.95 -32.14
N THR A 23 19.38 21.15 -32.20
CA THR A 23 19.94 22.40 -32.71
C THR A 23 19.65 22.56 -34.20
N ALA A 24 18.96 23.64 -34.55
CA ALA A 24 18.83 24.06 -35.94
C ALA A 24 20.25 24.27 -36.51
N PHE A 25 20.59 23.53 -37.57
CA PHE A 25 21.88 23.62 -38.23
C PHE A 25 22.14 25.03 -38.76
N PHE A 26 21.09 25.72 -39.25
CA PHE A 26 21.20 27.10 -39.71
C PHE A 26 19.83 27.81 -39.69
N GLN A 27 19.73 28.98 -39.02
CA GLN A 27 18.54 29.86 -39.03
C GLN A 27 17.17 29.17 -38.87
N GLY A 28 17.08 28.16 -37.99
CA GLY A 28 15.84 27.41 -37.73
C GLY A 28 15.58 26.22 -38.65
N TYR A 29 16.53 25.86 -39.53
CA TYR A 29 16.45 24.70 -40.41
C TYR A 29 17.34 23.55 -39.94
N THR A 30 16.85 22.32 -40.08
CA THR A 30 17.66 21.10 -39.89
C THR A 30 18.46 20.75 -41.16
N ILE A 31 19.50 19.93 -41.03
CA ILE A 31 20.23 19.37 -42.19
C ILE A 31 19.26 18.63 -43.12
N GLY A 32 18.32 17.86 -42.55
CA GLY A 32 17.30 17.13 -43.30
C GLY A 32 16.39 18.05 -44.11
N GLU A 33 15.97 19.18 -43.54
CA GLU A 33 15.18 20.18 -44.26
C GLU A 33 15.99 20.83 -45.38
N LEU A 34 17.24 21.24 -45.12
CA LEU A 34 18.13 21.80 -46.13
C LEU A 34 18.36 20.82 -47.28
N MET A 35 18.56 19.54 -46.97
CA MET A 35 18.67 18.47 -47.95
C MET A 35 17.37 18.26 -48.72
N LEU A 36 16.20 18.37 -48.09
CA LEU A 36 14.90 18.29 -48.77
C LEU A 36 14.78 19.42 -49.82
N PHE A 37 15.05 20.66 -49.42
CA PHE A 37 15.02 21.81 -50.34
C PHE A 37 16.02 21.64 -51.50
N LEU A 38 17.25 21.20 -51.18
CA LEU A 38 18.31 21.01 -52.16
C LEU A 38 18.02 19.83 -53.11
N THR A 39 17.47 18.73 -52.60
CA THR A 39 17.08 17.56 -53.39
C THR A 39 15.97 17.91 -54.38
N VAL A 40 14.94 18.65 -53.95
CA VAL A 40 13.87 19.09 -54.85
C VAL A 40 14.43 19.99 -55.96
N ALA A 41 15.29 20.94 -55.62
CA ALA A 41 15.93 21.81 -56.61
C ALA A 41 16.81 20.99 -57.59
N PHE A 42 17.61 20.06 -57.07
CA PHE A 42 18.52 19.22 -57.86
C PHE A 42 17.77 18.26 -58.79
N VAL A 43 16.77 17.53 -58.28
CA VAL A 43 15.92 16.63 -59.08
C VAL A 43 15.18 17.40 -60.16
N THR A 44 14.71 18.62 -59.89
CA THR A 44 14.08 19.48 -60.89
C THR A 44 15.04 19.82 -62.03
N VAL A 45 16.26 20.22 -61.71
CA VAL A 45 17.28 20.59 -62.71
C VAL A 45 17.69 19.37 -63.53
N ILE A 46 17.87 18.21 -62.90
CA ILE A 46 18.16 16.96 -63.60
C ILE A 46 17.00 16.54 -64.49
N ALA A 47 15.77 16.51 -63.97
CA ALA A 47 14.61 16.15 -64.77
C ALA A 47 14.45 17.06 -65.99
N ALA A 48 14.77 18.35 -65.86
CA ALA A 48 14.72 19.30 -66.98
C ALA A 48 15.73 19.00 -68.11
N THR A 49 16.83 18.29 -67.85
CA THR A 49 17.84 17.92 -68.88
C THR A 49 17.48 16.66 -69.66
N PHE A 50 16.63 15.78 -69.13
CA PHE A 50 16.24 14.51 -69.76
C PHE A 50 14.92 14.57 -70.54
N VAL A 51 14.27 15.74 -70.60
CA VAL A 51 12.93 15.89 -71.17
C VAL A 51 12.99 16.82 -72.41
N PRO A 52 12.15 16.61 -73.45
CA PRO A 52 12.11 17.48 -74.63
C PRO A 52 12.03 18.97 -74.29
N SER A 53 12.65 19.82 -75.13
CA SER A 53 12.77 21.27 -74.89
C SER A 53 11.45 22.01 -74.67
N ALA A 54 10.33 21.49 -75.18
CA ALA A 54 8.99 22.03 -74.94
C ALA A 54 8.51 21.89 -73.49
N LEU A 55 9.08 20.94 -72.73
CA LEU A 55 8.69 20.61 -71.36
C LEU A 55 9.72 21.08 -70.31
N THR A 56 10.91 21.52 -70.73
CA THR A 56 11.95 22.05 -69.83
C THR A 56 11.47 23.24 -68.98
N ILE A 57 10.81 24.24 -69.59
CA ILE A 57 10.27 25.40 -68.87
C ILE A 57 9.13 24.99 -67.91
N PRO A 58 8.13 24.18 -68.33
CA PRO A 58 7.14 23.62 -67.41
C PRO A 58 7.74 22.87 -66.21
N ILE A 59 8.75 22.03 -66.41
CA ILE A 59 9.39 21.26 -65.32
C ILE A 59 10.11 22.19 -64.34
N LEU A 60 10.89 23.15 -64.84
CA LEU A 60 11.54 24.16 -64.00
C LEU A 60 10.51 25.00 -63.22
N GLY A 61 9.41 25.40 -63.87
CA GLY A 61 8.31 26.11 -63.23
C GLY A 61 7.64 25.29 -62.13
N PHE A 62 7.43 23.99 -62.37
CA PHE A 62 6.87 23.07 -61.38
C PHE A 62 7.80 22.87 -60.18
N GLY A 63 9.11 22.74 -60.40
CA GLY A 63 10.06 22.62 -59.29
C GLY A 63 10.17 23.89 -58.46
N ILE A 64 10.17 25.07 -59.08
CA ILE A 64 10.12 26.35 -58.35
C ILE A 64 8.83 26.45 -57.53
N MET A 65 7.69 26.06 -58.11
CA MET A 65 6.42 26.01 -57.39
C MET A 65 6.50 25.07 -56.18
N LEU A 66 7.10 23.89 -56.32
CA LEU A 66 7.28 22.91 -55.25
C LEU A 66 8.19 23.44 -54.14
N THR A 67 9.28 24.15 -54.47
CA THR A 67 10.16 24.79 -53.48
C THR A 67 9.44 25.91 -52.72
N ILE A 68 8.66 26.75 -53.41
CA ILE A 68 7.83 27.78 -52.77
C ILE A 68 6.79 27.15 -51.84
N LEU A 69 6.17 26.04 -52.27
CA LEU A 69 5.23 25.29 -51.45
C LEU A 69 5.90 24.75 -50.18
N LEU A 70 7.08 24.13 -50.28
CA LEU A 70 7.83 23.66 -49.11
C LEU A 70 8.21 24.78 -48.16
N PHE A 71 8.57 25.97 -48.68
CA PHE A 71 8.84 27.13 -47.85
C PHE A 71 7.59 27.63 -47.11
N LEU A 72 6.44 27.67 -47.79
CA LEU A 72 5.16 27.99 -47.16
C LEU A 72 4.79 26.96 -46.09
N LEU A 73 5.00 25.66 -46.36
CA LEU A 73 4.75 24.60 -45.39
C LEU A 73 5.68 24.71 -44.18
N HIS A 74 6.95 25.07 -44.36
CA HIS A 74 7.88 25.34 -43.25
C HIS A 74 7.39 26.49 -42.34
N LYS A 75 6.65 27.47 -42.89
CA LYS A 75 6.06 28.58 -42.12
C LYS A 75 4.73 28.23 -41.43
N VAL A 76 4.04 27.19 -41.89
CA VAL A 76 2.72 26.78 -41.39
C VAL A 76 2.82 25.58 -40.44
N LYS A 77 3.91 24.82 -40.50
CA LYS A 77 4.12 23.67 -39.62
C LYS A 77 4.01 24.08 -38.15
N PRO A 78 3.57 23.18 -37.26
CA PRO A 78 3.64 23.44 -35.82
C PRO A 78 5.09 23.68 -35.36
N ASP A 79 5.29 24.59 -34.42
CA ASP A 79 6.63 25.00 -33.97
C ASP A 79 7.42 23.85 -33.31
N TYR A 80 6.73 22.86 -32.73
CA TYR A 80 7.30 21.69 -32.05
C TYR A 80 7.61 20.50 -32.98
N LEU A 81 7.41 20.63 -34.29
CA LEU A 81 7.75 19.61 -35.29
C LEU A 81 8.69 20.17 -36.34
N TRP A 82 9.63 19.37 -36.81
CA TRP A 82 10.34 19.70 -38.06
C TRP A 82 9.43 19.49 -39.26
N LEU A 83 9.69 20.20 -40.37
CA LEU A 83 8.88 20.10 -41.58
C LEU A 83 8.83 18.67 -42.10
N THR A 84 9.98 17.98 -42.08
CA THR A 84 10.10 16.59 -42.53
C THR A 84 9.26 15.65 -41.68
N GLU A 85 9.35 15.77 -40.35
CA GLU A 85 8.54 15.00 -39.41
C GLU A 85 7.04 15.25 -39.61
N TRP A 86 6.65 16.52 -39.74
CA TRP A 86 5.25 16.90 -39.91
C TRP A 86 4.66 16.34 -41.21
N LEU A 87 5.45 16.35 -42.29
CA LEU A 87 5.06 15.75 -43.56
C LEU A 87 4.99 14.22 -43.47
N VAL A 88 5.99 13.56 -42.88
CA VAL A 88 6.00 12.10 -42.69
C VAL A 88 4.80 11.67 -41.85
N ALA A 89 4.49 12.37 -40.77
CA ALA A 89 3.32 12.11 -39.93
C ALA A 89 2.02 12.23 -40.73
N ARG A 90 1.87 13.29 -41.55
CA ARG A 90 0.69 13.51 -42.40
C ARG A 90 0.52 12.47 -43.50
N PHE A 91 1.61 12.13 -44.20
CA PHE A 91 1.56 11.15 -45.29
C PHE A 91 1.40 9.73 -44.78
N GLY A 92 2.14 9.36 -43.74
CA GLY A 92 2.00 8.07 -43.07
C GLY A 92 0.56 7.87 -42.58
N TRP A 93 -0.02 8.88 -41.93
CA TRP A 93 -1.42 8.85 -41.49
C TRP A 93 -2.43 8.71 -42.63
N ALA A 94 -2.14 9.23 -43.82
CA ALA A 94 -3.06 9.12 -44.97
C ALA A 94 -3.14 7.70 -45.55
N ILE A 95 -2.13 6.86 -45.27
CA ILE A 95 -2.01 5.48 -45.78
C ILE A 95 -2.17 4.46 -44.64
N LYS A 96 -2.11 4.91 -43.38
CA LYS A 96 -2.25 4.06 -42.19
C LYS A 96 -3.62 3.40 -42.13
N ASN A 97 -3.64 2.10 -41.87
CA ASN A 97 -4.87 1.40 -41.53
C ASN A 97 -5.31 1.86 -40.13
N LYS A 98 -6.58 2.25 -40.02
CA LYS A 98 -7.10 2.93 -38.84
C LYS A 98 -7.70 2.00 -37.82
N GLU A 99 -7.98 0.77 -38.19
CA GLU A 99 -8.65 -0.22 -37.34
C GLU A 99 -7.81 -1.50 -37.36
N TYR A 100 -7.40 -1.95 -36.18
CA TYR A 100 -6.65 -3.18 -35.97
C TYR A 100 -7.43 -4.11 -35.05
N THR A 101 -7.52 -5.40 -35.40
CA THR A 101 -8.30 -6.41 -34.65
C THR A 101 -7.49 -7.67 -34.38
N HIS A 102 -7.73 -8.31 -33.24
CA HIS A 102 -7.22 -9.63 -32.85
C HIS A 102 -8.25 -10.71 -33.29
N GLY A 103 -7.88 -11.65 -34.15
CA GLY A 103 -8.72 -12.79 -34.58
C GLY A 103 -8.93 -13.04 -36.09
N GLY A 104 -8.61 -12.10 -37.00
CA GLY A 104 -8.64 -12.26 -38.47
C GLY A 104 -7.46 -13.00 -39.14
N GLU A 105 -7.51 -13.25 -40.44
CA GLU A 105 -6.46 -14.02 -41.17
C GLU A 105 -5.07 -13.30 -41.27
N ASP A 106 -4.95 -12.04 -40.85
CA ASP A 106 -3.77 -11.16 -41.02
C ASP A 106 -3.14 -10.64 -39.68
N ASN A 107 -3.48 -11.27 -38.53
CA ASN A 107 -3.29 -10.76 -37.15
C ASN A 107 -1.86 -10.67 -36.59
N SER A 108 -0.96 -9.91 -37.18
CA SER A 108 0.33 -9.64 -36.54
C SER A 108 0.39 -8.28 -35.82
N GLU A 109 -0.41 -7.31 -36.25
CA GLU A 109 -0.18 -5.90 -35.90
C GLU A 109 -0.45 -5.55 -34.43
N VAL A 110 -1.57 -5.98 -33.83
CA VAL A 110 -1.91 -5.65 -32.43
C VAL A 110 -0.96 -6.35 -31.43
N ARG A 111 -0.51 -7.56 -31.77
CA ARG A 111 0.45 -8.34 -30.95
C ARG A 111 1.80 -7.66 -30.82
N TYR A 112 2.29 -7.06 -31.90
CA TYR A 112 3.56 -6.35 -31.88
C TYR A 112 3.49 -4.99 -31.17
N LEU A 113 2.30 -4.42 -30.90
CA LEU A 113 2.17 -3.11 -30.25
C LEU A 113 2.72 -3.10 -28.82
N THR A 114 2.54 -4.20 -28.10
CA THR A 114 3.00 -4.33 -26.70
C THR A 114 4.52 -4.27 -26.56
N ARG A 115 5.24 -4.52 -27.66
CA ARG A 115 6.69 -4.74 -27.75
C ARG A 115 7.17 -5.94 -26.95
N LEU A 116 6.28 -6.74 -26.39
CA LEU A 116 6.63 -7.98 -25.71
C LEU A 116 6.95 -9.06 -26.76
N ASN A 117 8.06 -9.76 -26.60
CA ASN A 117 8.38 -10.96 -27.37
C ASN A 117 8.16 -12.22 -26.53
N ARG A 118 8.83 -12.30 -25.38
CA ARG A 118 8.77 -13.47 -24.50
C ARG A 118 8.82 -13.07 -23.03
N VAL A 119 8.24 -13.89 -22.15
CA VAL A 119 8.33 -13.75 -20.69
C VAL A 119 9.16 -14.92 -20.17
N TYR A 120 10.30 -14.61 -19.56
CA TYR A 120 11.12 -15.55 -18.79
C TYR A 120 10.87 -15.33 -17.30
N PRO A 121 11.13 -16.31 -16.42
CA PRO A 121 10.98 -16.11 -14.97
C PRO A 121 11.77 -14.93 -14.40
N HIS A 122 12.91 -14.58 -15.03
CA HIS A 122 13.81 -13.53 -14.53
C HIS A 122 13.73 -12.21 -15.32
N ALA A 123 13.08 -12.17 -16.50
CA ALA A 123 13.05 -10.99 -17.37
C ALA A 123 11.97 -11.08 -18.45
N ILE A 124 11.59 -9.94 -19.02
CA ILE A 124 10.78 -9.87 -20.24
C ILE A 124 11.68 -9.57 -21.43
N GLU A 125 11.62 -10.40 -22.46
CA GLU A 125 12.26 -10.16 -23.74
C GLU A 125 11.37 -9.26 -24.61
N ARG A 126 11.95 -8.16 -25.09
CA ARG A 126 11.29 -7.21 -25.98
C ARG A 126 11.51 -7.60 -27.44
N THR A 127 10.65 -7.11 -28.34
CA THR A 127 10.73 -7.37 -29.80
C THR A 127 12.00 -6.87 -30.50
N ASP A 128 12.88 -6.15 -29.80
CA ASP A 128 14.21 -5.75 -30.28
C ASP A 128 15.35 -6.50 -29.54
N ASP A 129 15.05 -7.70 -29.06
CA ASP A 129 15.93 -8.63 -28.35
C ASP A 129 16.53 -8.08 -27.05
N ALA A 130 15.92 -7.02 -26.49
CA ALA A 130 16.32 -6.45 -25.23
C ALA A 130 15.68 -7.20 -24.05
N LEU A 131 16.45 -7.51 -23.00
CA LEU A 131 15.90 -8.03 -21.75
C LEU A 131 15.52 -6.87 -20.83
N VAL A 132 14.28 -6.88 -20.35
CA VAL A 132 13.68 -5.83 -19.52
C VAL A 132 13.41 -6.38 -18.12
N GLY A 133 13.74 -5.60 -17.10
CA GLY A 133 13.43 -5.90 -15.70
C GLY A 133 13.00 -4.64 -14.94
N ALA A 134 12.36 -4.84 -13.80
CA ALA A 134 11.78 -3.76 -13.01
C ALA A 134 11.99 -3.92 -11.50
N MET A 135 11.91 -2.79 -10.80
CA MET A 135 11.87 -2.68 -9.34
C MET A 135 10.63 -1.87 -8.96
N LYS A 136 9.84 -2.35 -8.00
CA LYS A 136 8.68 -1.61 -7.45
C LYS A 136 9.20 -0.66 -6.37
N VAL A 137 8.67 0.55 -6.33
CA VAL A 137 9.00 1.57 -5.34
C VAL A 137 7.76 1.85 -4.51
N GLU A 138 7.82 1.54 -3.22
CA GLU A 138 6.81 2.01 -2.27
C GLU A 138 7.15 3.46 -1.89
N PRO A 139 6.26 4.42 -2.14
CA PRO A 139 6.55 5.85 -2.05
C PRO A 139 6.61 6.34 -0.60
N ALA A 140 7.25 7.49 -0.41
CA ALA A 140 7.18 8.22 0.84
C ALA A 140 5.80 8.87 1.02
N ASN A 141 5.30 8.87 2.25
CA ASN A 141 4.19 9.76 2.61
C ASN A 141 4.72 11.19 2.79
N MET A 142 4.48 12.04 1.80
CA MET A 142 4.86 13.47 1.82
C MET A 142 3.68 14.38 2.20
N ALA A 143 2.53 13.82 2.60
CA ALA A 143 1.37 14.62 2.99
C ALA A 143 1.68 15.41 4.28
N LEU A 144 1.47 16.72 4.23
CA LEU A 144 1.73 17.63 5.37
C LEU A 144 3.20 17.61 5.84
N GLU A 145 4.14 17.30 4.95
CA GLU A 145 5.58 17.46 5.20
C GLU A 145 6.04 18.89 4.86
N ASP A 146 7.15 19.31 5.47
CA ASP A 146 7.68 20.67 5.37
C ASP A 146 8.67 20.84 4.20
N ASP A 147 9.08 22.09 3.94
CA ASP A 147 10.06 22.41 2.91
C ASP A 147 11.40 21.70 3.14
N GLU A 148 11.76 21.38 4.39
CA GLU A 148 13.00 20.66 4.74
C GLU A 148 12.92 19.17 4.36
N ALA A 149 11.78 18.53 4.63
CA ALA A 149 11.50 17.15 4.22
C ALA A 149 11.46 17.04 2.69
N TRP A 150 10.82 17.98 2.00
CA TRP A 150 10.86 18.06 0.54
C TRP A 150 12.29 18.22 0.00
N ALA A 151 13.09 19.11 0.60
CA ALA A 151 14.49 19.28 0.21
C ALA A 151 15.29 17.97 0.39
N LYS A 152 15.05 17.21 1.46
CA LYS A 152 15.68 15.89 1.69
C LYS A 152 15.23 14.86 0.65
N ALA A 153 13.94 14.81 0.31
CA ALA A 153 13.42 13.92 -0.73
C ALA A 153 14.06 14.22 -2.09
N VAL A 154 14.08 15.49 -2.49
CA VAL A 154 14.71 15.97 -3.72
C VAL A 154 16.20 15.66 -3.75
N GLN A 155 16.91 15.88 -2.64
CA GLN A 155 18.32 15.53 -2.51
C GLN A 155 18.55 14.02 -2.67
N SER A 156 17.73 13.18 -2.02
CA SER A 156 17.87 11.73 -2.08
C SER A 156 17.73 11.19 -3.51
N LEU A 157 16.77 11.70 -4.30
CA LEU A 157 16.62 11.30 -5.71
C LEU A 157 17.75 11.85 -6.58
N SER A 158 18.19 13.09 -6.33
CA SER A 158 19.33 13.69 -7.04
C SER A 158 20.63 12.90 -6.81
N GLU A 159 20.85 12.40 -5.59
CA GLU A 159 22.00 11.55 -5.24
C GLU A 159 21.87 10.15 -5.80
N PHE A 160 20.68 9.54 -5.72
CA PHE A 160 20.38 8.24 -6.33
C PHE A 160 20.69 8.27 -7.82
N VAL A 161 20.11 9.23 -8.56
CA VAL A 161 20.34 9.36 -10.00
C VAL A 161 21.83 9.56 -10.29
N ASN A 162 22.51 10.49 -9.59
CA ASN A 162 23.92 10.77 -9.82
C ASN A 162 24.88 9.61 -9.53
N SER A 163 24.58 8.75 -8.56
CA SER A 163 25.47 7.68 -8.10
C SER A 163 25.14 6.31 -8.68
N THR A 164 23.87 6.11 -9.07
CA THR A 164 23.32 4.79 -9.39
C THR A 164 22.85 4.70 -10.84
N VAL A 165 22.41 5.80 -11.47
CA VAL A 165 21.83 5.77 -12.83
C VAL A 165 22.89 6.17 -13.86
N ASP A 166 23.75 5.23 -14.22
CA ASP A 166 24.75 5.36 -15.30
C ASP A 166 24.33 4.63 -16.59
N PHE A 167 23.12 4.07 -16.62
CA PHE A 167 22.46 3.47 -17.77
C PHE A 167 21.03 4.02 -17.95
N PRO A 168 20.38 3.80 -19.11
CA PRO A 168 18.99 4.21 -19.32
C PRO A 168 18.03 3.58 -18.30
N VAL A 169 17.27 4.43 -17.62
CA VAL A 169 16.25 4.04 -16.65
C VAL A 169 14.96 4.80 -16.95
N LYS A 170 13.84 4.10 -16.81
CA LYS A 170 12.51 4.66 -16.89
C LYS A 170 11.85 4.61 -15.52
N ILE A 171 11.37 5.75 -15.03
CA ILE A 171 10.44 5.79 -13.90
C ILE A 171 9.04 5.71 -14.49
N TYR A 172 8.34 4.61 -14.23
CA TYR A 172 7.00 4.36 -14.71
C TYR A 172 6.01 4.45 -13.54
N ILE A 173 4.92 5.18 -13.72
CA ILE A 173 3.86 5.36 -12.74
C ILE A 173 2.55 5.05 -13.44
N THR A 174 1.72 4.21 -12.84
CA THR A 174 0.44 3.81 -13.44
C THR A 174 -0.68 4.04 -12.45
N SER A 175 -1.84 4.46 -12.96
CA SER A 175 -3.09 4.46 -12.20
C SER A 175 -3.69 3.06 -12.30
N ARG A 176 -3.91 2.41 -11.15
CA ARG A 176 -4.59 1.13 -11.05
C ARG A 176 -5.91 1.33 -10.33
N GLU A 177 -6.98 0.87 -10.95
CA GLU A 177 -8.30 0.76 -10.31
C GLU A 177 -8.32 -0.54 -9.50
N ILE A 178 -8.65 -0.39 -8.22
CA ILE A 178 -8.92 -1.48 -7.30
C ILE A 178 -10.42 -1.47 -7.06
N ASP A 179 -11.11 -2.54 -7.44
CA ASP A 179 -12.49 -2.78 -7.05
C ASP A 179 -12.57 -3.17 -5.57
N GLU A 180 -13.77 -3.02 -5.00
CA GLU A 180 -14.06 -3.45 -3.63
C GLU A 180 -14.84 -4.76 -3.62
N ASP A 181 -14.73 -5.58 -4.67
CA ASP A 181 -15.61 -6.75 -4.86
C ASP A 181 -15.49 -7.75 -3.71
N ASP A 182 -14.26 -8.00 -3.26
CA ASP A 182 -13.99 -8.88 -2.12
C ASP A 182 -14.58 -8.33 -0.83
N VAL A 183 -14.54 -7.00 -0.64
CA VAL A 183 -15.13 -6.35 0.53
C VAL A 183 -16.64 -6.50 0.51
N VAL A 184 -17.27 -6.26 -0.65
CA VAL A 184 -18.71 -6.40 -0.84
C VAL A 184 -19.14 -7.85 -0.62
N ARG A 185 -18.41 -8.81 -1.19
CA ARG A 185 -18.67 -10.24 -1.02
C ARG A 185 -18.56 -10.69 0.43
N GLU A 186 -17.57 -10.19 1.17
CA GLU A 186 -17.46 -10.44 2.60
C GLU A 186 -18.67 -9.87 3.35
N HIS A 187 -19.08 -8.63 3.05
CA HIS A 187 -20.26 -8.01 3.67
C HIS A 187 -21.57 -8.75 3.34
N GLN A 188 -21.71 -9.27 2.12
CA GLN A 188 -22.82 -10.15 1.72
C GLN A 188 -22.85 -11.43 2.56
N ASN A 189 -21.71 -12.11 2.69
CA ASN A 189 -21.60 -13.33 3.49
C ASN A 189 -21.99 -13.06 4.97
N ARG A 190 -21.60 -11.90 5.50
CA ARG A 190 -21.93 -11.49 6.87
C ARG A 190 -23.43 -11.31 7.14
N LEU A 191 -24.27 -11.06 6.13
CA LEU A 191 -25.72 -10.99 6.32
C LEU A 191 -26.31 -12.31 6.85
N GLY A 192 -25.63 -13.43 6.59
CA GLY A 192 -25.98 -14.75 7.12
C GLY A 192 -25.63 -14.97 8.59
N ASP A 193 -24.80 -14.11 9.18
CA ASP A 193 -24.25 -14.34 10.52
C ASP A 193 -25.30 -14.13 11.64
N THR A 194 -25.17 -14.93 12.71
CA THR A 194 -26.11 -14.90 13.83
C THR A 194 -26.07 -13.56 14.60
N ASP A 195 -24.90 -12.93 14.70
CA ASP A 195 -24.73 -11.64 15.39
C ASP A 195 -25.35 -10.47 14.60
N VAL A 196 -25.35 -10.55 13.28
CA VAL A 196 -26.00 -9.62 12.34
C VAL A 196 -27.52 -9.81 12.37
N ARG A 197 -28.02 -11.04 12.20
CA ARG A 197 -29.46 -11.34 12.23
C ARG A 197 -30.16 -10.96 13.54
N SER A 198 -29.44 -11.06 14.65
CA SER A 198 -29.96 -10.66 15.97
C SER A 198 -29.96 -9.15 16.20
N ARG A 199 -29.41 -8.34 15.28
CA ARG A 199 -29.25 -6.88 15.39
C ARG A 199 -29.72 -6.18 14.13
N PRO A 200 -30.97 -5.71 14.08
CA PRO A 200 -31.53 -5.13 12.86
C PRO A 200 -30.80 -3.90 12.34
N VAL A 201 -30.25 -3.05 13.23
CA VAL A 201 -29.46 -1.88 12.81
C VAL A 201 -28.16 -2.30 12.12
N LEU A 202 -27.48 -3.35 12.62
CA LEU A 202 -26.27 -3.88 12.01
C LEU A 202 -26.58 -4.57 10.68
N LYS A 203 -27.67 -5.33 10.60
CA LYS A 203 -28.18 -5.93 9.36
C LYS A 203 -28.43 -4.85 8.31
N ARG A 204 -29.15 -3.80 8.68
CA ARG A 204 -29.48 -2.68 7.79
C ARG A 204 -28.24 -1.93 7.30
N LEU A 205 -27.25 -1.71 8.16
CA LEU A 205 -25.97 -1.09 7.78
C LEU A 205 -25.20 -1.92 6.74
N LEU A 206 -25.31 -3.24 6.78
CA LEU A 206 -24.70 -4.14 5.79
C LEU A 206 -25.53 -4.17 4.50
N GLU A 207 -26.86 -4.29 4.60
CA GLU A 207 -27.77 -4.26 3.45
C GLU A 207 -27.62 -3.00 2.62
N GLU A 208 -27.55 -1.82 3.24
CA GLU A 208 -27.39 -0.57 2.50
C GLU A 208 -26.03 -0.49 1.80
N TYR A 209 -24.97 -0.96 2.45
CA TYR A 209 -23.65 -1.03 1.82
C TYR A 209 -23.63 -2.02 0.64
N VAL A 210 -24.22 -3.20 0.81
CA VAL A 210 -24.33 -4.21 -0.27
C VAL A 210 -25.20 -3.69 -1.41
N ALA A 211 -26.37 -3.13 -1.10
CA ALA A 211 -27.29 -2.59 -2.11
C ALA A 211 -26.71 -1.40 -2.88
N ALA A 212 -25.84 -0.61 -2.26
CA ALA A 212 -25.12 0.48 -2.93
C ALA A 212 -24.02 -0.02 -3.88
N ASN A 213 -23.55 -1.26 -3.70
CA ASN A 213 -22.45 -1.86 -4.47
C ASN A 213 -22.89 -3.13 -5.22
N THR A 214 -24.18 -3.24 -5.53
CA THR A 214 -24.75 -4.33 -6.34
C THR A 214 -25.72 -3.77 -7.36
N ASN A 215 -25.79 -4.41 -8.52
CA ASN A 215 -26.70 -4.02 -9.59
C ASN A 215 -28.13 -4.59 -9.38
N GLU A 216 -29.07 -4.26 -10.28
CA GLU A 216 -30.47 -4.75 -10.20
C GLU A 216 -30.62 -6.29 -10.26
N ASN A 217 -29.61 -7.01 -10.75
CA ASN A 217 -29.57 -8.47 -10.81
C ASN A 217 -28.92 -9.09 -9.56
N GLY A 218 -28.32 -8.28 -8.69
CA GLY A 218 -27.56 -8.70 -7.52
C GLY A 218 -26.09 -9.04 -7.78
N ASP A 219 -25.58 -8.80 -8.99
CA ASP A 219 -24.13 -8.91 -9.23
C ASP A 219 -23.41 -7.74 -8.56
N ILE A 220 -22.19 -8.00 -8.07
CA ILE A 220 -21.35 -6.99 -7.46
C ILE A 220 -20.97 -5.93 -8.51
N ASP A 221 -21.18 -4.68 -8.16
CA ASP A 221 -20.84 -3.49 -8.95
C ASP A 221 -20.27 -2.46 -7.97
N SER A 222 -19.05 -2.74 -7.50
CA SER A 222 -18.43 -2.00 -6.40
C SER A 222 -17.78 -0.70 -6.86
N GLU A 223 -17.72 0.30 -5.98
CA GLU A 223 -16.97 1.52 -6.27
C GLU A 223 -15.48 1.23 -6.46
N THR A 224 -14.91 1.65 -7.58
CA THR A 224 -13.47 1.50 -7.83
C THR A 224 -12.68 2.64 -7.19
N THR A 225 -11.61 2.29 -6.46
CA THR A 225 -10.62 3.25 -5.98
C THR A 225 -9.40 3.26 -6.89
N THR A 226 -8.98 4.45 -7.33
CA THR A 226 -7.73 4.61 -8.09
C THR A 226 -6.54 4.83 -7.16
N ILE A 227 -5.55 3.95 -7.24
CA ILE A 227 -4.25 4.10 -6.60
C ILE A 227 -3.15 4.27 -7.64
N ARG A 228 -1.95 4.66 -7.21
CA ARG A 228 -0.76 4.74 -8.07
C ARG A 228 0.30 3.74 -7.66
N GLU A 229 0.79 2.99 -8.64
CA GLU A 229 1.96 2.12 -8.49
C GLU A 229 3.19 2.75 -9.17
N TYR A 230 4.38 2.55 -8.60
CA TYR A 230 5.62 3.17 -9.06
C TYR A 230 6.69 2.12 -9.35
N TYR A 231 7.35 2.25 -10.50
CA TYR A 231 8.33 1.29 -10.99
C TYR A 231 9.59 1.97 -11.52
N LEU A 232 10.75 1.38 -11.27
CA LEU A 232 12.00 1.66 -11.96
C LEU A 232 12.26 0.54 -12.96
N ILE A 233 12.23 0.86 -14.24
CA ILE A 233 12.37 -0.11 -15.34
C ILE A 233 13.68 0.17 -16.08
N THR A 234 14.44 -0.88 -16.37
CA THR A 234 15.64 -0.81 -17.21
C THR A 234 15.64 -1.97 -18.21
N ALA A 235 16.41 -1.82 -19.28
CA ALA A 235 16.54 -2.82 -20.32
C ALA A 235 18.00 -2.99 -20.72
N VAL A 236 18.40 -4.19 -21.13
CA VAL A 236 19.74 -4.50 -21.64
C VAL A 236 19.61 -4.93 -23.10
N THR A 237 20.36 -4.26 -23.97
CA THR A 237 20.44 -4.50 -25.41
C THR A 237 21.77 -5.18 -25.78
N ASP A 238 21.91 -5.67 -27.01
CA ASP A 238 23.20 -6.18 -27.49
C ASP A 238 24.34 -5.16 -27.39
N SER A 239 24.05 -3.88 -27.63
CA SER A 239 25.05 -2.81 -27.51
C SER A 239 25.59 -2.61 -26.09
N ASP A 240 24.83 -3.04 -25.07
CA ASP A 240 25.25 -2.94 -23.66
C ASP A 240 26.24 -4.05 -23.25
N ILE A 241 26.26 -5.17 -23.97
CA ILE A 241 27.15 -6.31 -23.70
C ILE A 241 28.43 -6.25 -24.57
N GLU A 242 28.40 -5.56 -25.71
CA GLU A 242 29.59 -5.35 -26.56
C GLU A 242 30.69 -4.51 -25.85
N GLN A 243 30.31 -3.61 -24.93
CA GLN A 243 31.28 -2.87 -24.09
C GLN A 243 32.09 -3.75 -23.12
N PHE A 244 31.62 -4.97 -22.84
CA PHE A 244 32.32 -5.93 -21.97
C PHE A 244 33.55 -6.53 -22.66
N ASP A 245 33.53 -6.64 -23.99
CA ASP A 245 34.62 -7.25 -24.78
C ASP A 245 35.79 -6.27 -25.03
N GLU A 246 35.55 -4.96 -24.92
CA GLU A 246 36.61 -3.94 -24.98
C GLU A 246 37.30 -3.68 -23.63
N THR A 247 36.65 -4.01 -22.50
CA THR A 247 37.18 -3.74 -21.15
C THR A 247 37.58 -4.98 -20.34
N GLY A 248 37.25 -6.19 -20.80
CA GLY A 248 37.87 -7.41 -20.31
C GLY A 248 39.34 -7.48 -20.77
N ASP A 249 40.26 -7.77 -19.85
CA ASP A 249 41.67 -8.04 -20.09
C ASP A 249 41.88 -9.11 -21.17
N SER A 250 41.83 -8.71 -22.44
CA SER A 250 42.13 -9.62 -23.53
C SER A 250 43.65 -9.76 -23.60
N VAL A 251 44.09 -11.01 -23.51
CA VAL A 251 45.49 -11.48 -23.66
C VAL A 251 46.14 -10.96 -24.97
N LEU A 252 45.35 -10.40 -25.89
CA LEU A 252 45.78 -9.79 -27.15
C LEU A 252 46.45 -8.41 -27.00
N ALA A 253 46.16 -7.64 -25.94
CA ALA A 253 46.84 -6.36 -25.70
C ALA A 253 48.36 -6.54 -25.46
N TYR A 254 48.78 -7.70 -24.93
CA TYR A 254 50.18 -8.03 -24.67
C TYR A 254 50.95 -8.53 -25.92
N LEU A 255 50.24 -8.95 -26.97
CA LEU A 255 50.83 -9.51 -28.19
C LEU A 255 50.94 -8.49 -29.34
N ALA A 256 50.36 -7.30 -29.19
CA ALA A 256 50.46 -6.21 -30.15
C ALA A 256 51.86 -5.54 -30.20
N ASP A 257 52.70 -5.74 -29.19
CA ASP A 257 54.04 -5.13 -29.07
C ASP A 257 55.18 -5.95 -29.72
N VAL A 258 54.87 -7.07 -30.38
CA VAL A 258 55.87 -7.90 -31.09
C VAL A 258 55.92 -7.53 -32.57
N PRO A 259 57.02 -6.94 -33.10
CA PRO A 259 57.06 -6.33 -34.45
C PRO A 259 56.96 -7.30 -35.64
N VAL A 260 56.74 -8.60 -35.40
CA VAL A 260 56.85 -9.66 -36.41
C VAL A 260 55.59 -10.53 -36.52
N LEU A 261 54.67 -10.50 -35.54
CA LEU A 261 53.45 -11.33 -35.56
C LEU A 261 52.20 -10.61 -36.13
N GLY A 262 52.24 -9.28 -36.30
CA GLY A 262 51.10 -8.48 -36.79
C GLY A 262 50.72 -8.64 -38.27
N ARG A 263 51.38 -9.51 -39.05
CA ARG A 263 51.05 -9.75 -40.48
C ARG A 263 50.37 -11.09 -40.76
N LEU A 264 50.22 -11.96 -39.76
CA LEU A 264 49.56 -13.26 -39.92
C LEU A 264 48.18 -13.34 -39.23
N PHE A 265 47.83 -12.39 -38.36
CA PHE A 265 46.56 -12.39 -37.61
C PHE A 265 45.44 -11.51 -38.18
N GLY A 266 45.65 -10.83 -39.32
CA GLY A 266 44.58 -10.06 -39.99
C GLY A 266 43.56 -10.89 -40.78
N ARG A 267 43.39 -12.18 -40.45
CA ARG A 267 42.50 -13.12 -41.16
C ARG A 267 41.66 -14.03 -40.26
N PHE A 268 41.74 -13.87 -38.94
CA PHE A 268 40.80 -14.47 -37.99
C PHE A 268 40.22 -13.32 -37.16
N GLN A 269 39.13 -12.75 -37.65
CA GLN A 269 38.29 -11.79 -36.94
C GLN A 269 36.85 -12.28 -37.12
N SER A 270 36.11 -12.25 -36.01
CA SER A 270 34.77 -12.80 -35.73
C SER A 270 34.70 -14.28 -35.38
N ASP A 271 35.03 -14.63 -34.12
CA ASP A 271 34.11 -15.52 -33.42
C ASP A 271 32.95 -14.61 -32.99
N GLU A 272 31.86 -14.59 -33.76
CA GLU A 272 30.61 -14.00 -33.28
C GLU A 272 30.19 -14.79 -32.04
N LEU A 273 29.92 -14.11 -30.92
CA LEU A 273 29.38 -14.74 -29.72
C LEU A 273 28.16 -15.59 -30.11
N SER A 274 28.11 -16.84 -29.65
CA SER A 274 26.91 -17.69 -29.77
C SER A 274 25.70 -16.95 -29.20
N GLU A 275 24.53 -17.16 -29.80
CA GLU A 275 23.25 -16.59 -29.34
C GLU A 275 23.02 -16.86 -27.85
N SER A 276 23.21 -18.11 -27.42
CA SER A 276 23.16 -18.50 -26.01
C SER A 276 24.12 -17.75 -25.10
N LYS A 277 25.29 -17.34 -25.59
CA LYS A 277 26.27 -16.58 -24.81
C LYS A 277 25.87 -15.10 -24.71
N ARG A 278 25.26 -14.53 -25.76
CA ARG A 278 24.71 -13.17 -25.72
C ARG A 278 23.56 -13.09 -24.71
N ASP A 279 22.66 -14.06 -24.70
CA ASP A 279 21.53 -14.08 -23.78
C ASP A 279 21.99 -14.17 -22.32
N GLN A 280 22.94 -15.06 -22.03
CA GLN A 280 23.56 -15.16 -20.69
C GLN A 280 24.20 -13.83 -20.25
N LEU A 281 24.93 -13.16 -21.14
CA LEU A 281 25.55 -11.87 -20.82
C LEU A 281 24.51 -10.76 -20.61
N LYS A 282 23.41 -10.77 -21.37
CA LYS A 282 22.29 -9.84 -21.16
C LYS A 282 21.63 -10.05 -19.81
N GLU A 283 21.41 -11.31 -19.43
CA GLU A 283 20.82 -11.69 -18.14
C GLU A 283 21.72 -11.24 -16.98
N GLU A 284 23.02 -11.59 -16.99
CA GLU A 284 23.99 -11.16 -15.98
C GLU A 284 24.06 -9.63 -15.86
N LYS A 285 24.03 -8.92 -17.00
CA LYS A 285 24.05 -7.46 -17.03
C LYS A 285 22.74 -6.85 -16.49
N LEU A 286 21.60 -7.46 -16.78
CA LEU A 286 20.30 -7.01 -16.29
C LEU A 286 20.22 -7.20 -14.77
N GLU A 287 20.61 -8.38 -14.27
CA GLU A 287 20.70 -8.66 -12.83
C GLU A 287 21.62 -7.64 -12.14
N SER A 288 22.77 -7.32 -12.75
CA SER A 288 23.68 -6.29 -12.25
C SER A 288 23.03 -4.91 -12.15
N ARG A 289 22.32 -4.46 -13.21
CA ARG A 289 21.59 -3.18 -13.22
C ARG A 289 20.49 -3.16 -12.15
N LEU A 290 19.72 -4.23 -12.03
CA LEU A 290 18.67 -4.39 -11.03
C LEU A 290 19.23 -4.36 -9.59
N ALA A 291 20.32 -5.09 -9.33
CA ALA A 291 20.99 -5.06 -8.03
C ALA A 291 21.55 -3.67 -7.70
N GLN A 292 22.04 -2.94 -8.71
CA GLN A 292 22.47 -1.54 -8.56
C GLN A 292 21.30 -0.62 -8.21
N LEU A 293 20.17 -0.72 -8.92
CA LEU A 293 18.94 0.04 -8.60
C LEU A 293 18.44 -0.25 -7.19
N ARG A 294 18.42 -1.53 -6.77
CA ARG A 294 18.00 -1.93 -5.42
C ARG A 294 18.90 -1.32 -4.34
N ARG A 295 20.23 -1.41 -4.50
CA ARG A 295 21.20 -0.86 -3.54
C ARG A 295 21.18 0.66 -3.47
N GLY A 296 21.08 1.33 -4.62
CA GLY A 296 21.02 2.78 -4.66
C GLY A 296 19.69 3.29 -4.13
N GLY A 297 18.59 2.67 -4.52
CA GLY A 297 17.28 3.21 -4.21
C GLY A 297 16.82 2.94 -2.78
N SER A 298 17.50 2.06 -2.02
CA SER A 298 17.32 1.99 -0.55
C SER A 298 17.75 3.28 0.18
N SER A 299 18.46 4.21 -0.48
CA SER A 299 18.77 5.53 0.08
C SER A 299 17.74 6.60 -0.27
N LEU A 300 16.70 6.27 -1.04
CA LEU A 300 15.60 7.21 -1.31
C LEU A 300 14.89 7.56 0.00
N TYR A 301 14.55 8.84 0.15
CA TYR A 301 13.92 9.34 1.36
C TYR A 301 12.59 8.63 1.63
N ARG A 302 12.53 7.86 2.72
CA ARG A 302 11.33 7.14 3.20
C ARG A 302 10.63 6.30 2.12
N CYS A 303 11.37 5.79 1.14
CA CYS A 303 10.85 4.85 0.15
C CYS A 303 11.40 3.45 0.44
N SER A 304 10.68 2.42 0.00
CA SER A 304 11.21 1.05 -0.03
C SER A 304 11.22 0.52 -1.46
N ILE A 305 12.13 -0.41 -1.76
CA ILE A 305 12.29 -0.97 -3.11
C ILE A 305 12.37 -2.48 -3.06
N SER A 306 11.56 -3.12 -3.90
CA SER A 306 11.50 -4.57 -4.08
C SER A 306 11.65 -4.96 -5.56
N PRO A 307 12.23 -6.13 -5.85
CA PRO A 307 12.24 -6.66 -7.22
C PRO A 307 10.82 -6.97 -7.69
N VAL A 308 10.59 -6.84 -8.99
CA VAL A 308 9.30 -7.18 -9.63
C VAL A 308 9.50 -8.46 -10.42
N ASP A 309 8.59 -9.42 -10.22
CA ASP A 309 8.57 -10.64 -11.01
C ASP A 309 8.24 -10.34 -12.48
N ALA A 310 8.77 -11.13 -13.41
CA ALA A 310 8.51 -10.91 -14.83
C ALA A 310 7.02 -11.06 -15.19
N TYR A 311 6.27 -11.93 -14.51
CA TYR A 311 4.83 -12.07 -14.67
C TYR A 311 4.08 -10.85 -14.13
N ASP A 312 4.55 -10.24 -13.04
CA ASP A 312 4.01 -8.97 -12.53
C ASP A 312 4.23 -7.82 -13.53
N LEU A 313 5.42 -7.73 -14.11
CA LEU A 313 5.69 -6.72 -15.14
C LEU A 313 4.86 -6.97 -16.41
N ALA A 314 4.58 -8.23 -16.74
CA ALA A 314 3.68 -8.60 -17.82
C ALA A 314 2.22 -8.22 -17.49
N ARG A 315 1.78 -8.38 -16.22
CA ARG A 315 0.46 -7.92 -15.72
C ARG A 315 0.30 -6.42 -15.93
N VAL A 316 1.24 -5.63 -15.43
CA VAL A 316 1.25 -4.16 -15.60
C VAL A 316 1.24 -3.77 -17.08
N THR A 317 1.94 -4.54 -17.93
CA THR A 317 1.92 -4.33 -19.39
C THR A 317 0.56 -4.66 -19.99
N LYS A 318 -0.09 -5.75 -19.57
CA LYS A 318 -1.43 -6.13 -20.04
C LYS A 318 -2.45 -5.06 -19.65
N GLU A 319 -2.52 -4.68 -18.37
CA GLU A 319 -3.43 -3.65 -17.86
C GLU A 319 -3.30 -2.33 -18.63
N TYR A 320 -2.06 -1.91 -18.93
CA TYR A 320 -1.81 -0.72 -19.73
C TYR A 320 -2.43 -0.80 -21.13
N TRP A 321 -2.29 -1.95 -21.81
CA TRP A 321 -2.73 -2.12 -23.19
C TRP A 321 -4.19 -2.52 -23.32
N THR A 322 -4.76 -3.23 -22.35
CA THR A 322 -6.17 -3.65 -22.34
C THR A 322 -7.08 -2.62 -21.65
N CYS A 323 -6.51 -1.74 -20.83
CA CYS A 323 -7.24 -0.79 -19.97
C CYS A 323 -8.19 -1.48 -18.98
N GLN A 324 -7.86 -2.69 -18.54
CA GLN A 324 -8.64 -3.47 -17.59
C GLN A 324 -7.71 -3.97 -16.48
N SER A 325 -8.11 -3.83 -15.21
CA SER A 325 -7.37 -4.36 -14.06
C SER A 325 -7.33 -5.89 -14.12
N GLN A 326 -6.24 -6.49 -13.63
CA GLN A 326 -6.04 -7.95 -13.63
C GLN A 326 -5.43 -8.40 -12.31
N ASP A 327 -5.84 -9.58 -11.84
CA ASP A 327 -5.20 -10.21 -10.70
C ASP A 327 -3.91 -10.92 -11.10
N TYR A 328 -2.98 -11.01 -10.15
CA TYR A 328 -1.68 -11.66 -10.38
C TYR A 328 -1.85 -13.15 -10.69
N ALA A 329 -2.70 -13.85 -9.92
CA ALA A 329 -2.95 -15.28 -10.09
C ALA A 329 -3.49 -15.63 -11.48
N ASP A 330 -4.33 -14.76 -12.04
CA ASP A 330 -4.86 -14.89 -13.40
C ASP A 330 -3.77 -14.82 -14.46
N MET A 331 -2.78 -13.93 -14.28
CA MET A 331 -1.67 -13.80 -15.21
C MET A 331 -0.74 -15.02 -15.17
N THR A 332 -0.38 -15.51 -13.98
CA THR A 332 0.44 -16.71 -13.83
C THR A 332 -0.27 -17.94 -14.44
N SER A 333 -1.58 -18.06 -14.23
CA SER A 333 -2.39 -19.13 -14.82
C SER A 333 -2.48 -19.01 -16.34
N ALA A 334 -2.69 -17.80 -16.86
CA ALA A 334 -2.77 -17.54 -18.29
C ALA A 334 -1.46 -17.84 -19.02
N ILE A 335 -0.30 -17.52 -18.43
CA ILE A 335 1.01 -17.79 -19.06
C ILE A 335 1.48 -19.24 -18.78
N GLY A 336 1.22 -19.76 -17.59
CA GLY A 336 1.67 -21.08 -17.12
C GLY A 336 0.91 -22.29 -17.68
N THR A 337 -0.28 -22.09 -18.26
CA THR A 337 -1.08 -23.15 -18.91
C THR A 337 -0.52 -23.60 -20.27
N PHE A 338 0.51 -22.95 -20.79
CA PHE A 338 1.12 -23.31 -22.07
C PHE A 338 2.34 -24.24 -21.91
N PRO A 339 2.38 -25.40 -22.58
CA PRO A 339 3.53 -26.30 -22.49
C PRO A 339 4.79 -25.63 -23.06
N VAL A 340 5.84 -25.51 -22.25
CA VAL A 340 7.16 -25.07 -22.67
C VAL A 340 7.76 -26.15 -23.58
N VAL A 341 7.63 -26.01 -24.89
CA VAL A 341 8.38 -26.83 -25.84
C VAL A 341 9.78 -26.23 -25.96
N SER A 342 10.73 -26.72 -25.17
CA SER A 342 12.14 -26.41 -25.37
C SER A 342 12.65 -27.19 -26.59
N HIS A 343 13.09 -26.48 -27.62
CA HIS A 343 13.88 -27.10 -28.67
C HIS A 343 15.27 -27.42 -28.11
N GLY A 344 15.55 -28.70 -27.90
CA GLY A 344 16.91 -29.20 -27.69
C GLY A 344 17.22 -29.73 -26.30
N ILE A 345 16.51 -30.76 -25.85
CA ILE A 345 17.03 -31.71 -24.84
C ILE A 345 16.70 -33.11 -25.35
N SER A 346 17.71 -33.99 -25.36
CA SER A 346 17.57 -35.39 -25.76
C SER A 346 16.51 -36.11 -24.93
N ASP A 347 15.65 -36.90 -25.57
CA ASP A 347 14.69 -37.81 -24.96
C ASP A 347 15.30 -38.55 -23.75
N GLY A 348 14.84 -38.26 -22.53
CA GLY A 348 15.21 -39.08 -21.37
C GLY A 348 15.12 -38.50 -19.95
N VAL A 349 14.64 -37.28 -19.72
CA VAL A 349 14.55 -36.73 -18.35
C VAL A 349 13.09 -36.34 -18.02
N PRO A 350 12.50 -36.84 -16.91
CA PRO A 350 11.14 -36.47 -16.52
C PRO A 350 11.07 -35.00 -16.07
N ALA A 351 9.93 -34.35 -16.30
CA ALA A 351 9.70 -32.92 -16.10
C ALA A 351 9.55 -32.48 -14.62
N THR A 352 10.05 -33.24 -13.65
CA THR A 352 10.09 -32.88 -12.23
C THR A 352 11.00 -33.87 -11.49
N PRO A 353 12.16 -33.46 -10.95
CA PRO A 353 12.86 -34.28 -9.97
C PRO A 353 12.15 -34.15 -8.62
N ASP A 354 11.93 -35.27 -7.95
CA ASP A 354 11.49 -35.30 -6.56
C ASP A 354 12.59 -34.64 -5.69
N PRO A 355 12.27 -33.65 -4.82
CA PRO A 355 13.27 -32.96 -4.00
C PRO A 355 14.10 -33.87 -3.09
N GLU A 356 13.69 -35.13 -2.86
CA GLU A 356 14.49 -36.12 -2.13
C GLU A 356 15.66 -36.71 -2.96
N ASP A 357 15.56 -36.75 -4.30
CA ASP A 357 16.60 -37.33 -5.17
C ASP A 357 17.81 -36.40 -5.40
N VAL A 358 17.69 -35.11 -5.06
CA VAL A 358 18.77 -34.12 -5.20
C VAL A 358 19.78 -34.22 -4.05
N LEU A 359 19.37 -34.73 -2.89
CA LEU A 359 20.20 -34.81 -1.69
C LEU A 359 21.14 -36.03 -1.66
N ASP A 360 20.84 -37.10 -2.40
CA ASP A 360 21.69 -38.30 -2.47
C ASP A 360 22.81 -38.22 -3.51
N SER A 361 22.86 -37.15 -4.33
CA SER A 361 23.85 -36.99 -5.40
C SER A 361 25.08 -36.16 -5.02
N MET A 362 25.19 -35.70 -3.76
CA MET A 362 26.31 -34.88 -3.28
C MET A 362 27.43 -35.66 -2.57
N ASP A 363 27.40 -37.00 -2.57
CA ASP A 363 28.46 -37.81 -1.95
C ASP A 363 28.87 -38.99 -2.83
N ASP A 364 29.53 -38.72 -3.96
CA ASP A 364 30.70 -39.53 -4.35
C ASP A 364 31.51 -38.85 -5.49
N SER A 365 32.69 -38.36 -5.13
CA SER A 365 33.73 -37.98 -6.08
C SER A 365 34.64 -39.17 -6.38
N SER A 366 34.80 -39.56 -7.65
CA SER A 366 36.13 -39.87 -8.24
C SER A 366 36.07 -40.36 -9.69
N ASP A 367 36.97 -39.78 -10.50
CA ASP A 367 37.74 -40.35 -11.62
C ASP A 367 37.08 -41.34 -12.61
N GLU A 368 36.94 -40.93 -13.88
CA GLU A 368 37.81 -41.42 -14.97
C GLU A 368 37.40 -40.81 -16.33
N ALA A 369 38.39 -40.27 -17.05
CA ALA A 369 38.26 -39.78 -18.41
C ALA A 369 38.44 -40.92 -19.42
N ALA A 370 37.60 -40.97 -20.46
CA ALA A 370 37.90 -41.73 -21.68
C ALA A 370 37.23 -41.10 -22.93
N ASP A 371 38.09 -40.60 -23.82
CA ASP A 371 37.85 -40.16 -25.20
C ASP A 371 37.01 -41.12 -26.04
N TRP A 372 36.11 -40.58 -26.87
CA TRP A 372 35.87 -41.12 -28.23
C TRP A 372 35.61 -39.98 -29.23
N GLU A 373 36.66 -39.70 -29.99
CA GLU A 373 36.76 -38.87 -31.19
C GLU A 373 35.89 -39.45 -32.34
N TYR A 374 35.12 -38.61 -33.04
CA TYR A 374 34.61 -38.94 -34.37
C TYR A 374 34.87 -37.79 -35.36
N SER A 375 35.55 -38.16 -36.44
CA SER A 375 35.96 -37.30 -37.54
C SER A 375 34.78 -36.83 -38.40
N LEU A 376 34.83 -35.55 -38.75
CA LEU A 376 34.07 -34.92 -39.84
C LEU A 376 34.77 -35.23 -41.17
N GLU A 377 34.18 -36.07 -42.01
CA GLU A 377 34.45 -36.12 -43.45
C GLU A 377 33.33 -36.94 -44.11
N ASP A 378 32.41 -36.22 -44.76
CA ASP A 378 31.83 -36.53 -46.08
C ASP A 378 30.47 -35.82 -46.24
N LEU A 379 30.56 -34.62 -46.83
CA LEU A 379 29.47 -33.98 -47.54
C LEU A 379 29.32 -34.71 -48.88
N ASP A 380 28.11 -35.16 -49.19
CA ASP A 380 27.66 -35.27 -50.58
C ASP A 380 26.25 -34.70 -50.72
N GLU A 381 26.14 -33.81 -51.69
CA GLU A 381 24.94 -33.12 -52.15
C GLU A 381 24.03 -34.03 -52.98
N GLU A 382 22.77 -33.58 -53.11
CA GLU A 382 21.73 -34.00 -54.05
C GLU A 382 20.93 -35.27 -53.73
N ASP A 383 19.76 -35.10 -53.09
CA ASP A 383 18.53 -35.52 -53.77
C ASP A 383 17.32 -34.65 -53.39
N THR A 384 16.59 -34.25 -54.42
CA THR A 384 15.45 -33.33 -54.40
C THR A 384 14.11 -34.02 -54.12
N ALA A 385 13.19 -33.24 -53.54
CA ALA A 385 11.74 -33.30 -53.76
C ALA A 385 10.93 -34.48 -53.19
N ASN A 386 10.38 -34.29 -51.99
CA ASN A 386 8.94 -34.38 -51.67
C ASN A 386 8.75 -34.36 -50.14
N GLU A 387 8.55 -33.18 -49.56
CA GLU A 387 7.82 -33.07 -48.29
C GLU A 387 6.45 -32.46 -48.59
N PRO A 388 5.34 -33.02 -48.05
CA PRO A 388 4.03 -32.48 -48.28
C PRO A 388 3.96 -31.10 -47.63
N SER A 389 3.56 -30.08 -48.40
CA SER A 389 3.30 -28.74 -47.87
C SER A 389 2.12 -28.81 -46.90
N ILE A 390 2.43 -28.90 -45.61
CA ILE A 390 1.47 -28.64 -44.54
C ILE A 390 1.12 -27.15 -44.65
N SER A 391 -0.16 -26.83 -44.80
CA SER A 391 -0.65 -25.45 -44.80
C SER A 391 -0.24 -24.75 -43.50
N ASN A 392 0.14 -23.47 -43.57
CA ASN A 392 0.50 -22.64 -42.41
C ASN A 392 -0.57 -22.57 -41.31
N ALA A 393 -1.78 -23.08 -41.54
CA ALA A 393 -2.87 -23.15 -40.57
C ALA A 393 -2.73 -24.28 -39.52
N ASP A 394 -1.84 -25.27 -39.72
CA ASP A 394 -1.71 -26.44 -38.82
C ASP A 394 -0.44 -26.43 -37.94
N ARG A 395 0.33 -25.33 -37.90
CA ARG A 395 1.44 -25.19 -36.94
C ARG A 395 0.89 -24.63 -35.62
N LEU A 396 1.14 -25.33 -34.51
CA LEU A 396 0.95 -24.78 -33.18
C LEU A 396 1.65 -23.40 -33.10
N PRO A 397 1.02 -22.37 -32.53
CA PRO A 397 1.64 -21.06 -32.40
C PRO A 397 2.97 -21.18 -31.64
N ASP A 398 4.01 -20.48 -32.09
CA ASP A 398 5.24 -20.37 -31.32
C ASP A 398 4.95 -19.69 -29.97
N THR A 399 5.68 -20.08 -28.93
CA THR A 399 5.58 -19.56 -27.55
C THR A 399 5.54 -18.04 -27.48
N SER A 400 6.33 -17.34 -28.30
CA SER A 400 6.30 -15.86 -28.42
C SER A 400 4.91 -15.35 -28.86
N THR A 401 4.31 -16.00 -29.85
CA THR A 401 2.97 -15.63 -30.35
C THR A 401 1.89 -15.85 -29.28
N MET A 402 2.04 -16.87 -28.44
CA MET A 402 1.12 -17.13 -27.32
C MET A 402 1.22 -16.02 -26.27
N TYR A 403 2.42 -15.70 -25.78
CA TYR A 403 2.60 -14.66 -24.76
C TYR A 403 2.18 -13.27 -25.25
N GLN A 404 2.47 -12.94 -26.50
CA GLN A 404 1.96 -11.72 -27.13
C GLN A 404 0.44 -11.67 -27.15
N SER A 405 -0.24 -12.81 -27.37
CA SER A 405 -1.69 -12.87 -27.43
C SER A 405 -2.35 -12.66 -26.06
N VAL A 406 -1.70 -13.05 -24.96
CA VAL A 406 -2.19 -12.85 -23.59
C VAL A 406 -2.19 -11.37 -23.19
N VAL A 407 -1.20 -10.60 -23.66
CA VAL A 407 -0.98 -9.20 -23.26
C VAL A 407 -1.59 -8.20 -24.24
N ALA A 408 -1.76 -8.61 -25.50
CA ALA A 408 -2.29 -7.73 -26.54
C ALA A 408 -3.78 -7.41 -26.33
N PRO A 409 -4.22 -6.18 -26.67
CA PRO A 409 -5.63 -5.85 -26.72
C PRO A 409 -6.34 -6.58 -27.87
N SER A 410 -7.66 -6.63 -27.78
CA SER A 410 -8.55 -7.21 -28.80
C SER A 410 -8.67 -6.32 -30.03
N SER A 411 -8.78 -5.00 -29.87
CA SER A 411 -8.82 -4.04 -30.99
C SER A 411 -8.16 -2.72 -30.63
N ILE A 412 -7.62 -2.02 -31.64
CA ILE A 412 -7.22 -0.61 -31.51
C ILE A 412 -7.64 0.17 -32.76
N ASP A 413 -8.42 1.22 -32.53
CA ASP A 413 -8.79 2.23 -33.51
C ASP A 413 -7.95 3.50 -33.36
N TRP A 414 -7.36 3.95 -34.46
CA TRP A 414 -6.48 5.11 -34.50
C TRP A 414 -7.21 6.36 -34.98
N GLU A 415 -7.26 7.34 -34.09
CA GLU A 415 -7.75 8.68 -34.41
C GLU A 415 -6.64 9.74 -34.44
N THR A 416 -6.94 10.88 -35.06
CA THR A 416 -5.91 11.91 -35.33
C THR A 416 -5.24 12.44 -34.06
N THR A 417 -5.93 12.41 -32.92
CA THR A 417 -5.45 12.92 -31.62
C THR A 417 -5.59 11.92 -30.46
N TYR A 418 -6.23 10.77 -30.66
CA TYR A 418 -6.46 9.76 -29.63
C TYR A 418 -6.54 8.37 -30.29
N ALA A 419 -6.65 7.30 -29.51
CA ALA A 419 -6.99 5.96 -29.98
C ALA A 419 -8.14 5.40 -29.15
N VAL A 420 -8.87 4.42 -29.66
CA VAL A 420 -9.87 3.66 -28.91
C VAL A 420 -9.35 2.24 -28.78
N ILE A 421 -9.30 1.72 -27.56
CA ILE A 421 -8.81 0.37 -27.25
C ILE A 421 -10.02 -0.48 -26.90
N ASN A 422 -10.09 -1.70 -27.46
CA ASN A 422 -11.17 -2.66 -27.24
C ASN A 422 -12.58 -2.09 -27.46
N ASP A 423 -12.70 -1.11 -28.36
CA ASP A 423 -13.95 -0.40 -28.68
C ASP A 423 -14.63 0.33 -27.49
N GLU A 424 -13.96 0.39 -26.33
CA GLU A 424 -14.51 0.88 -25.06
C GLU A 424 -13.73 2.09 -24.53
N THR A 425 -12.38 2.01 -24.52
CA THR A 425 -11.56 3.00 -23.78
C THR A 425 -10.86 3.97 -24.72
N PHE A 426 -11.10 5.27 -24.51
CA PHE A 426 -10.48 6.36 -25.27
C PHE A 426 -9.17 6.78 -24.63
N VAL A 427 -8.06 6.66 -25.36
CA VAL A 427 -6.72 6.97 -24.86
C VAL A 427 -6.05 8.10 -25.63
N ARG A 428 -5.37 8.99 -24.93
CA ARG A 428 -4.61 10.10 -25.51
C ARG A 428 -3.22 10.18 -24.89
N THR A 429 -2.21 10.28 -25.75
CA THR A 429 -0.81 10.37 -25.32
C THR A 429 -0.25 11.77 -25.52
N PHE A 430 0.58 12.16 -24.57
CA PHE A 430 1.18 13.48 -24.47
C PHE A 430 2.66 13.38 -24.10
N TRP A 431 3.39 14.47 -24.35
CA TRP A 431 4.70 14.70 -23.77
C TRP A 431 4.79 16.13 -23.22
N ILE A 432 5.66 16.34 -22.24
CA ILE A 432 6.03 17.68 -21.79
C ILE A 432 7.04 18.25 -22.78
N GLU A 433 6.62 19.28 -23.50
CA GLU A 433 7.44 19.98 -24.50
C GLU A 433 8.34 21.04 -23.87
N GLN A 434 7.83 21.75 -22.85
CA GLN A 434 8.61 22.78 -22.15
C GLN A 434 8.48 22.57 -20.65
N PHE A 435 9.64 22.50 -20.00
CA PHE A 435 9.79 22.53 -18.56
C PHE A 435 10.20 23.95 -18.10
N PRO A 436 9.92 24.33 -16.84
CA PRO A 436 10.55 25.50 -16.25
C PRO A 436 12.07 25.32 -16.20
N GLU A 437 12.82 26.40 -16.45
CA GLU A 437 14.29 26.34 -16.43
C GLU A 437 14.83 25.96 -15.05
N GLU A 438 14.15 26.38 -13.98
CA GLU A 438 14.44 26.03 -12.59
C GLU A 438 13.19 25.36 -11.98
N PRO A 439 13.12 24.02 -11.96
CA PRO A 439 11.97 23.31 -11.40
C PRO A 439 11.87 23.54 -9.89
N SER A 440 10.66 23.80 -9.40
CA SER A 440 10.38 23.79 -7.96
C SER A 440 10.35 22.35 -7.44
N ASP A 441 10.52 22.20 -6.12
CA ASP A 441 10.31 20.90 -5.46
C ASP A 441 8.86 20.44 -5.69
N GLY A 442 8.66 19.13 -5.83
CA GLY A 442 7.35 18.55 -6.11
C GLY A 442 6.79 18.97 -7.47
N LEU A 443 7.63 19.13 -8.51
CA LEU A 443 7.20 19.62 -9.84
C LEU A 443 5.93 18.93 -10.36
N LEU A 444 5.80 17.61 -10.15
CA LEU A 444 4.68 16.79 -10.63
C LEU A 444 3.67 16.44 -9.54
N GLU A 445 3.83 16.93 -8.32
CA GLU A 445 3.04 16.53 -7.14
C GLU A 445 1.53 16.65 -7.39
N ARG A 446 1.08 17.78 -7.95
CA ARG A 446 -0.35 17.99 -8.24
C ARG A 446 -0.94 16.97 -9.21
N LEU A 447 -0.15 16.51 -10.19
CA LEU A 447 -0.60 15.45 -11.09
C LEU A 447 -0.67 14.11 -10.34
N LEU A 448 0.33 13.83 -9.51
CA LEU A 448 0.43 12.56 -8.79
C LEU A 448 -0.65 12.41 -7.71
N LEU A 449 -1.11 13.51 -7.11
CA LEU A 449 -2.21 13.52 -6.14
C LEU A 449 -3.60 13.50 -6.80
N GLU A 450 -3.70 13.76 -8.10
CA GLU A 450 -4.97 13.73 -8.83
C GLU A 450 -5.32 12.28 -9.20
N THR A 451 -6.18 11.67 -8.39
CA THR A 451 -6.66 10.28 -8.54
C THR A 451 -7.87 10.17 -9.47
N GLU A 452 -8.60 11.26 -9.73
CA GLU A 452 -9.70 11.29 -10.70
C GLU A 452 -9.23 11.23 -12.17
N LEU A 453 -7.91 11.26 -12.41
CA LEU A 453 -7.33 11.14 -13.75
C LEU A 453 -6.65 9.79 -13.92
N GLN A 454 -7.23 8.93 -14.77
CA GLN A 454 -6.59 7.67 -15.19
C GLN A 454 -5.37 7.96 -16.07
N THR A 455 -4.19 7.96 -15.46
CA THR A 455 -2.97 8.46 -16.09
C THR A 455 -1.76 7.57 -15.83
N ASP A 456 -1.08 7.21 -16.92
CA ASP A 456 0.26 6.61 -16.85
C ASP A 456 1.31 7.65 -17.15
N LEU A 457 2.34 7.71 -16.31
CA LEU A 457 3.50 8.57 -16.47
C LEU A 457 4.72 7.72 -16.79
N SER A 458 5.43 8.06 -17.86
CA SER A 458 6.71 7.45 -18.20
C SER A 458 7.78 8.53 -18.26
N ILE A 459 8.66 8.55 -17.27
CA ILE A 459 9.83 9.43 -17.20
C ILE A 459 11.05 8.67 -17.69
N HIS A 460 11.51 8.98 -18.91
CA HIS A 460 12.70 8.35 -19.50
C HIS A 460 13.93 9.16 -19.12
N LEU A 461 14.96 8.52 -18.58
CA LEU A 461 16.23 9.11 -18.18
C LEU A 461 17.40 8.41 -18.89
N ASP A 462 18.07 9.14 -19.78
CA ASP A 462 19.28 8.68 -20.46
C ASP A 462 20.50 9.47 -19.92
N PRO A 463 21.43 8.85 -19.18
CA PRO A 463 22.60 9.55 -18.64
C PRO A 463 23.58 9.95 -19.75
N PHE A 464 24.23 11.11 -19.58
CA PHE A 464 25.41 11.47 -20.38
C PHE A 464 26.66 10.92 -19.71
N ASP A 465 27.56 10.32 -20.49
CA ASP A 465 28.91 10.06 -20.00
C ASP A 465 29.65 11.40 -19.74
N SER A 466 30.66 11.34 -18.87
CA SER A 466 31.39 12.53 -18.43
C SER A 466 32.03 13.32 -19.58
N GLN A 467 32.46 12.65 -20.65
CA GLN A 467 33.12 13.29 -21.78
C GLN A 467 32.07 13.96 -22.68
N SER A 468 31.00 13.25 -23.03
CA SER A 468 29.88 13.81 -23.80
C SER A 468 29.23 15.01 -23.10
N ALA A 469 29.07 14.96 -21.78
CA ALA A 469 28.57 16.09 -21.01
C ALA A 469 29.52 17.31 -21.08
N GLN A 470 30.83 17.10 -21.01
CA GLN A 470 31.81 18.18 -21.12
C GLN A 470 31.85 18.80 -22.51
N ASP A 471 31.75 17.99 -23.55
CA ASP A 471 31.75 18.42 -24.94
C ASP A 471 30.48 19.20 -25.26
N MET A 472 29.32 18.70 -24.84
CA MET A 472 28.05 19.43 -24.93
C MET A 472 28.12 20.82 -24.28
N MET A 473 28.67 20.90 -23.05
CA MET A 473 28.81 22.18 -22.36
C MET A 473 29.82 23.11 -23.04
N ALA A 474 30.88 22.56 -23.64
CA ALA A 474 31.87 23.35 -24.38
C ALA A 474 31.25 23.97 -25.65
N ASP A 475 30.45 23.18 -26.37
CA ASP A 475 29.72 23.62 -27.57
C ASP A 475 28.70 24.71 -27.19
N TRP A 476 27.93 24.52 -26.14
CA TRP A 476 26.97 25.53 -25.67
C TRP A 476 27.64 26.85 -25.28
N ILE A 477 28.75 26.80 -24.54
CA ILE A 477 29.54 28.00 -24.20
C ILE A 477 30.04 28.71 -25.47
N SER A 478 30.40 27.96 -26.51
CA SER A 478 30.82 28.52 -27.79
C SER A 478 29.67 29.26 -28.49
N ASP A 479 28.48 28.65 -28.54
CA ASP A 479 27.29 29.25 -29.15
C ASP A 479 26.86 30.53 -28.43
N LEU A 480 26.86 30.55 -27.10
CA LEU A 480 26.55 31.75 -26.32
C LEU A 480 27.52 32.90 -26.62
N LYS A 481 28.82 32.61 -26.76
CA LYS A 481 29.84 33.62 -27.12
C LYS A 481 29.63 34.19 -28.52
N ILE A 482 29.21 33.37 -29.47
CA ILE A 482 28.89 33.82 -30.82
C ILE A 482 27.69 34.78 -30.77
N ASN A 483 26.61 34.39 -30.07
CA ASN A 483 25.42 35.21 -29.92
C ASN A 483 25.68 36.53 -29.17
N GLN A 484 26.61 36.52 -28.21
CA GLN A 484 27.02 37.72 -27.47
C GLN A 484 27.69 38.75 -28.38
N HIS A 485 28.54 38.29 -29.31
CA HIS A 485 29.21 39.18 -30.28
C HIS A 485 28.25 39.89 -31.24
N ASP A 486 27.10 39.27 -31.54
CA ASP A 486 26.07 39.79 -32.44
C ASP A 486 24.97 40.61 -31.72
N SER A 487 25.04 40.71 -30.39
CA SER A 487 24.01 41.32 -29.54
C SER A 487 24.30 42.78 -29.16
N ASN A 488 23.25 43.52 -28.77
CA ASN A 488 23.39 44.87 -28.22
C ASN A 488 23.86 44.84 -26.75
N SER A 489 24.26 45.99 -26.20
CA SER A 489 24.98 46.04 -24.91
C SER A 489 24.25 45.43 -23.72
N LEU A 490 22.91 45.52 -23.67
CA LEU A 490 22.12 44.93 -22.57
C LEU A 490 21.99 43.42 -22.71
N LYS A 491 21.65 42.91 -23.91
CA LYS A 491 21.59 41.46 -24.17
C LYS A 491 22.96 40.80 -24.06
N ALA A 492 24.03 41.53 -24.34
CA ALA A 492 25.39 41.02 -24.20
C ALA A 492 25.82 40.83 -22.74
N GLU A 493 25.23 41.59 -21.80
CA GLU A 493 25.42 41.43 -20.35
C GLU A 493 24.69 40.18 -19.86
N ASP A 494 23.41 40.01 -20.20
CA ASP A 494 22.65 38.80 -19.87
C ASP A 494 23.34 37.52 -20.42
N LEU A 495 23.83 37.56 -21.66
CA LEU A 495 24.58 36.45 -22.26
C LEU A 495 25.94 36.21 -21.59
N GLN A 496 26.54 37.23 -20.96
CA GLN A 496 27.78 37.06 -20.22
C GLN A 496 27.53 36.23 -18.95
N ASP A 497 26.43 36.50 -18.26
CA ASP A 497 26.02 35.77 -17.06
C ASP A 497 25.71 34.31 -17.41
N ASP A 498 25.00 34.05 -18.51
CA ASP A 498 24.76 32.69 -19.03
C ASP A 498 26.07 31.94 -19.33
N ILE A 499 27.05 32.61 -19.95
CA ILE A 499 28.38 32.04 -20.24
C ILE A 499 29.10 31.65 -18.95
N ASP A 500 29.05 32.50 -17.93
CA ASP A 500 29.74 32.25 -16.67
C ASP A 500 29.03 31.15 -15.86
N GLN A 501 27.70 31.08 -15.89
CA GLN A 501 26.93 29.96 -15.35
C GLN A 501 27.25 28.64 -16.07
N ALA A 502 27.33 28.65 -17.41
CA ALA A 502 27.69 27.46 -18.20
C ALA A 502 29.10 26.95 -17.86
N LYS A 503 30.08 27.86 -17.69
CA LYS A 503 31.43 27.49 -17.22
C LYS A 503 31.41 26.89 -15.82
N TYR A 504 30.61 27.44 -14.92
CA TYR A 504 30.45 26.90 -13.56
C TYR A 504 29.89 25.48 -13.59
N MET A 505 28.80 25.25 -14.30
CA MET A 505 28.21 23.92 -14.49
C MET A 505 29.21 22.92 -15.10
N ARG A 506 29.95 23.33 -16.14
CA ARG A 506 31.01 22.51 -16.73
C ARG A 506 32.11 22.15 -15.71
N SER A 507 32.41 23.06 -14.78
CA SER A 507 33.37 22.81 -13.71
C SER A 507 32.87 21.79 -12.69
N LEU A 508 31.55 21.77 -12.41
CA LEU A 508 30.91 20.78 -11.54
C LEU A 508 30.92 19.38 -12.17
N VAL A 509 30.62 19.27 -13.47
CA VAL A 509 30.74 18.00 -14.21
C VAL A 509 32.16 17.48 -14.16
N ARG A 510 33.16 18.34 -14.43
CA ARG A 510 34.58 17.95 -14.36
C ARG A 510 35.01 17.51 -12.95
N ALA A 511 34.37 18.04 -11.91
CA ALA A 511 34.61 17.66 -10.53
C ALA A 511 33.76 16.45 -10.07
N ASN A 512 32.99 15.84 -10.98
CA ASN A 512 32.03 14.77 -10.70
C ASN A 512 31.00 15.13 -9.61
N LYS A 513 30.60 16.41 -9.56
CA LYS A 513 29.61 16.94 -8.59
C LYS A 513 28.22 17.15 -9.19
N ALA A 514 28.10 17.10 -10.51
CA ALA A 514 26.85 17.22 -11.23
C ALA A 514 26.88 16.30 -12.45
N SER A 515 25.78 15.61 -12.69
CA SER A 515 25.58 14.77 -13.87
C SER A 515 24.44 15.33 -14.71
N PHE A 516 24.56 15.17 -16.02
CA PHE A 516 23.53 15.53 -16.97
C PHE A 516 22.82 14.28 -17.46
N TYR A 517 21.53 14.46 -17.75
CA TYR A 517 20.66 13.44 -18.31
C TYR A 517 19.87 14.05 -19.44
N ARG A 518 19.56 13.25 -20.44
CA ARG A 518 18.46 13.53 -21.33
C ARG A 518 17.22 12.94 -20.70
N GLY A 519 16.27 13.79 -20.32
CA GLY A 519 15.05 13.39 -19.63
C GLY A 519 13.79 13.80 -20.39
N GLY A 520 12.81 12.90 -20.48
CA GLY A 520 11.51 13.18 -21.09
C GLY A 520 10.37 12.62 -20.25
N VAL A 521 9.27 13.37 -20.16
CA VAL A 521 8.07 12.97 -19.42
C VAL A 521 6.93 12.79 -20.42
N PHE A 522 6.41 11.57 -20.48
CA PHE A 522 5.33 11.16 -21.38
C PHE A 522 4.13 10.70 -20.56
N ILE A 523 2.94 11.11 -20.96
CA ILE A 523 1.69 10.87 -20.22
C ILE A 523 0.69 10.19 -21.14
N ARG A 524 0.07 9.10 -20.69
CA ARG A 524 -1.16 8.55 -21.27
C ARG A 524 -2.31 8.99 -20.37
N LEU A 525 -3.41 9.40 -20.98
CA LEU A 525 -4.68 9.65 -20.31
C LEU A 525 -5.73 8.71 -20.92
N ALA A 526 -6.48 7.99 -20.08
CA ALA A 526 -7.58 7.12 -20.48
C ALA A 526 -8.91 7.69 -19.98
N ALA A 527 -9.99 7.46 -20.74
CA ALA A 527 -11.35 7.83 -20.38
C ALA A 527 -12.37 6.93 -21.07
N GLU A 528 -13.55 6.78 -20.49
CA GLU A 528 -14.64 5.92 -21.02
C GLU A 528 -15.36 6.50 -22.24
N SER A 529 -15.20 7.79 -22.51
CA SER A 529 -15.84 8.43 -23.66
C SER A 529 -14.99 9.54 -24.25
N GLN A 530 -15.22 9.84 -25.52
CA GLN A 530 -14.57 10.96 -26.19
C GLN A 530 -14.82 12.30 -25.47
N GLN A 531 -16.04 12.52 -24.97
CA GLN A 531 -16.38 13.77 -24.27
C GLN A 531 -15.60 13.87 -22.96
N GLU A 532 -15.51 12.77 -22.22
CA GLU A 532 -14.77 12.75 -20.96
C GLU A 532 -13.27 12.89 -21.20
N LEU A 533 -12.73 12.26 -22.25
CA LEU A 533 -11.34 12.45 -22.66
C LEU A 533 -11.02 13.93 -22.92
N GLU A 534 -11.93 14.71 -23.50
CA GLU A 534 -11.72 16.16 -23.72
C GLU A 534 -11.78 16.96 -22.41
N ASN A 535 -12.71 16.62 -21.51
CA ASN A 535 -12.82 17.24 -20.17
C ASN A 535 -11.53 16.99 -19.37
N GLN A 536 -11.12 15.73 -19.26
CA GLN A 536 -9.92 15.31 -18.54
C GLN A 536 -8.65 15.84 -19.19
N THR A 537 -8.58 15.91 -20.53
CA THR A 537 -7.46 16.58 -21.21
C THR A 537 -7.34 18.05 -20.80
N THR A 538 -8.47 18.72 -20.62
CA THR A 538 -8.51 20.14 -20.20
C THR A 538 -8.02 20.29 -18.76
N ARG A 539 -8.46 19.39 -17.86
CA ARG A 539 -7.99 19.31 -16.47
C ARG A 539 -6.49 19.03 -16.38
N LEU A 540 -6.01 18.00 -17.07
CA LEU A 540 -4.59 17.63 -17.14
C LEU A 540 -3.73 18.80 -17.63
N ARG A 541 -4.18 19.51 -18.68
CA ARG A 541 -3.49 20.71 -19.16
C ARG A 541 -3.45 21.83 -18.14
N SER A 542 -4.51 22.02 -17.34
CA SER A 542 -4.51 23.03 -16.28
C SER A 542 -3.49 22.66 -15.19
N ILE A 543 -3.53 21.41 -14.71
CA ILE A 543 -2.63 20.90 -13.67
C ILE A 543 -1.16 21.08 -14.08
N ILE A 544 -0.82 20.69 -15.30
CA ILE A 544 0.56 20.76 -15.81
C ILE A 544 1.01 22.21 -16.08
N LYS A 545 0.08 23.09 -16.48
CA LYS A 545 0.40 24.49 -16.79
C LYS A 545 0.55 25.36 -15.55
N ASP A 546 -0.24 25.09 -14.51
CA ASP A 546 -0.24 25.87 -13.28
C ASP A 546 0.95 25.49 -12.37
N ALA A 547 1.24 26.32 -11.37
CA ALA A 547 2.25 25.99 -10.38
C ALA A 547 1.85 24.74 -9.57
N PRO A 548 2.79 23.87 -9.16
CA PRO A 548 4.26 24.02 -9.28
C PRO A 548 4.84 23.63 -10.65
N ALA A 549 4.14 22.85 -11.47
CA ALA A 549 4.65 22.27 -12.71
C ALA A 549 5.14 23.32 -13.73
N ASN A 550 4.33 24.36 -14.01
CA ASN A 550 4.67 25.41 -14.99
C ASN A 550 5.17 24.86 -16.35
N CYS A 551 4.62 23.72 -16.78
CA CYS A 551 5.03 22.97 -17.94
C CYS A 551 4.07 23.17 -19.12
N THR A 552 4.53 22.92 -20.34
CA THR A 552 3.68 22.90 -21.53
C THR A 552 3.50 21.48 -22.06
N LEU A 553 2.24 21.03 -22.10
CA LEU A 553 1.88 19.70 -22.60
C LEU A 553 1.52 19.72 -24.10
N LYS A 554 1.95 18.71 -24.86
CA LYS A 554 1.60 18.52 -26.28
C LYS A 554 1.06 17.11 -26.53
N VAL A 555 0.09 17.01 -27.45
CA VAL A 555 -0.55 15.74 -27.86
C VAL A 555 0.25 15.10 -28.98
N ALA A 556 0.49 13.79 -28.92
CA ALA A 556 1.14 12.96 -29.96
C ALA A 556 0.26 12.77 -31.23
N SER A 557 -0.16 13.89 -31.83
CA SER A 557 -1.10 13.91 -32.94
C SER A 557 -0.53 13.23 -34.18
N ARG A 558 -1.23 12.20 -34.68
CA ARG A 558 -0.82 11.29 -35.79
C ARG A 558 0.36 10.38 -35.45
N TRP A 559 0.76 10.34 -34.18
CA TRP A 559 1.81 9.48 -33.63
C TRP A 559 1.33 8.69 -32.42
N GLN A 560 0.03 8.39 -32.38
CA GLN A 560 -0.63 7.71 -31.26
C GLN A 560 0.04 6.40 -30.92
N GLU A 561 0.34 5.60 -31.94
CA GLU A 561 1.01 4.31 -31.80
C GLU A 561 2.38 4.45 -31.15
N ARG A 562 3.20 5.38 -31.66
CA ARG A 562 4.52 5.69 -31.06
C ARG A 562 4.37 6.27 -29.66
N GLY A 563 3.34 7.06 -29.42
CA GLY A 563 3.06 7.65 -28.11
C GLY A 563 2.66 6.61 -27.07
N LEU A 564 1.81 5.63 -27.46
CA LEU A 564 1.42 4.51 -26.61
C LEU A 564 2.63 3.61 -26.34
N ALA A 565 3.41 3.27 -27.37
CA ALA A 565 4.65 2.54 -27.18
C ALA A 565 5.62 3.28 -26.25
N THR A 566 5.86 4.58 -26.42
CA THR A 566 6.75 5.36 -25.55
C THR A 566 6.29 5.40 -24.08
N THR A 567 4.98 5.43 -23.85
CA THR A 567 4.44 5.54 -22.49
C THR A 567 4.29 4.17 -21.82
N SER A 568 4.20 3.08 -22.60
CA SER A 568 4.08 1.71 -22.11
C SER A 568 5.21 1.29 -21.15
N PRO A 569 4.94 0.40 -20.18
CA PRO A 569 5.95 -0.16 -19.26
C PRO A 569 7.17 -0.76 -19.96
N LEU A 570 7.00 -1.42 -21.12
CA LEU A 570 8.11 -2.07 -21.85
C LEU A 570 8.71 -1.19 -22.95
N GLY A 571 7.95 -0.23 -23.44
CA GLY A 571 8.33 0.49 -24.64
C GLY A 571 9.46 1.50 -24.41
N ARG A 572 10.28 1.66 -25.45
CA ARG A 572 11.32 2.68 -25.53
C ARG A 572 10.75 3.99 -26.05
N ASN A 573 11.49 5.09 -25.94
CA ASN A 573 11.08 6.34 -26.55
C ASN A 573 11.09 6.27 -28.10
N GLU A 574 9.91 6.00 -28.68
CA GLU A 574 9.66 5.97 -30.12
C GLU A 574 9.21 7.35 -30.67
N LEU A 575 8.91 8.31 -29.80
CA LEU A 575 8.63 9.70 -30.19
C LEU A 575 9.92 10.48 -30.52
N GLY A 576 11.07 9.92 -30.17
CA GLY A 576 12.39 10.44 -30.52
C GLY A 576 13.04 11.24 -29.41
N ARG A 577 14.37 11.31 -29.45
CA ARG A 577 15.20 12.04 -28.48
C ARG A 577 14.96 13.54 -28.47
N ASP A 578 14.34 14.06 -29.52
CA ASP A 578 13.97 15.47 -29.70
C ASP A 578 12.75 15.89 -28.86
N ARG A 579 12.17 14.95 -28.10
CA ARG A 579 11.09 15.19 -27.13
C ARG A 579 11.56 15.08 -25.69
N MET A 580 12.88 15.10 -25.49
CA MET A 580 13.53 15.05 -24.19
C MET A 580 14.41 16.29 -24.03
N SER A 581 14.44 16.84 -22.83
CA SER A 581 15.29 17.99 -22.46
C SER A 581 16.56 17.53 -21.77
N THR A 582 17.60 18.38 -21.78
CA THR A 582 18.79 18.12 -20.95
C THR A 582 18.54 18.62 -19.53
N LEU A 583 18.62 17.72 -18.57
CA LEU A 583 18.34 17.94 -17.15
C LEU A 583 19.62 17.71 -16.33
N THR A 584 19.80 18.49 -15.27
CA THR A 584 20.77 18.13 -14.22
C THR A 584 20.15 17.10 -13.28
N ASN A 585 20.99 16.32 -12.58
CA ASN A 585 20.52 15.41 -11.53
C ASN A 585 19.64 16.11 -10.47
N GLN A 586 19.96 17.35 -10.10
CA GLN A 586 19.14 18.14 -9.18
C GLN A 586 17.77 18.52 -9.76
N ALA A 587 17.69 18.80 -11.06
CA ALA A 587 16.41 19.05 -11.75
C ALA A 587 15.53 17.79 -11.80
N ILE A 588 16.13 16.60 -11.96
CA ILE A 588 15.41 15.32 -11.82
C ILE A 588 14.94 15.14 -10.38
N GLY A 589 15.81 15.43 -9.41
CA GLY A 589 15.48 15.40 -7.99
C GLY A 589 14.22 16.22 -7.66
N ALA A 590 14.10 17.43 -8.22
CA ALA A 590 12.97 18.33 -8.01
C ALA A 590 11.61 17.75 -8.49
N MET A 591 11.64 16.76 -9.40
CA MET A 591 10.43 16.08 -9.85
C MET A 591 9.89 15.05 -8.84
N PHE A 592 10.69 14.65 -7.84
CA PHE A 592 10.48 13.55 -6.89
C PHE A 592 9.09 12.87 -7.00
N PRO A 593 8.98 11.78 -7.78
CA PRO A 593 7.67 11.22 -8.11
C PRO A 593 7.09 10.31 -7.03
N PHE A 594 7.85 9.98 -5.98
CA PHE A 594 7.47 8.98 -4.98
C PHE A 594 6.82 9.63 -3.74
N SER A 595 5.87 10.53 -3.94
CA SER A 595 5.34 11.42 -2.87
C SER A 595 3.94 11.07 -2.34
N SER A 596 3.20 10.19 -3.01
CA SER A 596 1.83 9.82 -2.62
C SER A 596 1.75 8.34 -2.29
N ASN A 597 1.63 8.03 -1.00
CA ASN A 597 1.34 6.71 -0.47
C ASN A 597 -0.17 6.55 -0.21
N TYR A 598 -0.66 5.30 -0.26
CA TYR A 598 -2.05 4.91 -0.02
C TYR A 598 -2.09 3.98 1.20
N GLN A 599 -2.82 4.35 2.24
CA GLN A 599 -2.96 3.51 3.42
C GLN A 599 -4.17 2.59 3.25
N MET A 600 -3.93 1.42 2.65
CA MET A 600 -4.96 0.42 2.38
C MET A 600 -4.49 -0.93 2.92
N MET A 601 -4.79 -1.22 4.19
CA MET A 601 -4.50 -2.52 4.78
C MET A 601 -5.59 -3.53 4.45
N ASP A 602 -5.18 -4.75 4.13
CA ASP A 602 -6.08 -5.90 4.01
C ASP A 602 -6.84 -6.14 5.32
N ASP A 603 -8.12 -6.49 5.18
CA ASP A 603 -9.07 -6.63 6.31
C ASP A 603 -9.15 -5.41 7.23
N GLY A 604 -8.79 -4.25 6.70
CA GLY A 604 -8.88 -2.97 7.40
C GLY A 604 -10.30 -2.42 7.46
N ILE A 605 -10.56 -1.63 8.49
CA ILE A 605 -11.76 -0.79 8.55
C ILE A 605 -11.43 0.59 7.98
N GLU A 606 -12.40 1.20 7.30
CA GLU A 606 -12.23 2.54 6.76
C GLU A 606 -12.31 3.60 7.88
N TYR A 607 -11.25 4.40 8.03
CA TYR A 607 -11.19 5.54 8.95
C TYR A 607 -11.78 6.83 8.34
N GLY A 608 -11.89 6.87 7.01
CA GLY A 608 -12.33 8.00 6.18
C GLY A 608 -11.46 8.11 4.93
N TYR A 609 -11.45 9.28 4.30
CA TYR A 609 -10.69 9.52 3.05
C TYR A 609 -9.46 10.38 3.28
N HIS A 610 -8.40 10.11 2.53
CA HIS A 610 -7.16 10.85 2.58
C HIS A 610 -7.36 12.29 2.09
N GLY A 611 -7.07 13.26 2.95
CA GLY A 611 -7.42 14.67 2.74
C GLY A 611 -6.74 15.35 1.54
N HIS A 612 -5.74 14.73 0.90
CA HIS A 612 -5.05 15.28 -0.28
C HIS A 612 -5.29 14.53 -1.59
N ASN A 613 -5.51 13.21 -1.56
CA ASN A 613 -5.61 12.38 -2.78
C ASN A 613 -6.94 11.64 -2.88
N GLY A 614 -7.85 11.82 -1.91
CA GLY A 614 -9.21 11.29 -1.95
C GLY A 614 -9.32 9.77 -1.78
N SER A 615 -8.22 9.03 -1.66
CA SER A 615 -8.28 7.58 -1.46
C SER A 615 -8.79 7.21 -0.06
N PRO A 616 -9.55 6.10 0.11
CA PRO A 616 -9.87 5.59 1.44
C PRO A 616 -8.62 5.32 2.26
N ILE A 617 -8.71 5.54 3.58
CA ILE A 617 -7.70 5.14 4.55
C ILE A 617 -8.26 3.93 5.30
N ARG A 618 -7.77 2.74 4.97
CA ARG A 618 -8.12 1.49 5.64
C ARG A 618 -7.00 1.02 6.54
N ILE A 619 -7.34 0.80 7.81
CA ILE A 619 -6.41 0.36 8.83
C ILE A 619 -6.97 -0.89 9.46
N ASN A 620 -6.15 -1.94 9.56
CA ASN A 620 -6.43 -3.13 10.33
C ASN A 620 -5.64 -3.08 11.64
N PRO A 621 -6.25 -2.65 12.76
CA PRO A 621 -5.55 -2.50 14.03
C PRO A 621 -4.98 -3.82 14.56
N TRP A 622 -5.57 -4.96 14.17
CA TRP A 622 -5.16 -6.29 14.60
C TRP A 622 -3.93 -6.81 13.86
N ASN A 623 -3.58 -6.24 12.70
CA ASN A 623 -2.44 -6.64 11.88
C ASN A 623 -1.18 -5.77 12.10
N LEU A 624 -1.21 -4.82 13.05
CA LEU A 624 -0.05 -3.99 13.38
C LEU A 624 0.93 -4.75 14.28
N GLU A 625 2.24 -4.59 14.04
CA GLU A 625 3.31 -5.18 14.84
C GLU A 625 3.53 -4.48 16.20
N THR A 626 3.18 -3.21 16.28
CA THR A 626 3.46 -2.33 17.43
C THR A 626 2.37 -2.34 18.51
N GLY A 627 1.21 -2.97 18.25
CA GLY A 627 0.09 -3.08 19.18
C GLY A 627 -1.27 -3.04 18.47
N HIS A 628 -2.37 -2.93 19.21
CA HIS A 628 -3.72 -2.82 18.63
C HIS A 628 -4.47 -1.54 19.04
N SER A 629 -4.01 -0.90 20.12
CA SER A 629 -4.72 0.18 20.79
C SER A 629 -4.62 1.52 20.08
N GLU A 630 -5.60 2.38 20.37
CA GLU A 630 -5.79 3.66 19.70
C GLU A 630 -5.99 4.77 20.73
N LEU A 631 -5.37 5.92 20.50
CA LEU A 631 -5.66 7.17 21.21
C LEU A 631 -6.40 8.14 20.27
N VAL A 632 -7.55 8.64 20.70
CA VAL A 632 -8.35 9.63 19.98
C VAL A 632 -8.46 10.90 20.82
N VAL A 633 -7.98 12.02 20.28
CA VAL A 633 -7.99 13.30 20.98
C VAL A 633 -8.68 14.37 20.15
N GLY A 634 -9.52 15.19 20.79
CA GLY A 634 -10.19 16.31 20.14
C GLY A 634 -11.01 17.16 21.10
N MET A 635 -11.01 18.48 20.90
CA MET A 635 -11.84 19.39 21.70
C MET A 635 -13.33 19.00 21.64
N PRO A 636 -14.16 19.38 22.64
CA PRO A 636 -15.59 19.18 22.57
C PRO A 636 -16.20 19.68 21.25
N GLY A 637 -17.00 18.84 20.59
CA GLY A 637 -17.60 19.14 19.29
C GLY A 637 -16.67 19.00 18.09
N ALA A 638 -15.43 18.50 18.23
CA ALA A 638 -14.50 18.30 17.11
C ALA A 638 -14.79 17.05 16.25
N GLY A 639 -15.86 16.31 16.55
CA GLY A 639 -16.20 15.05 15.87
C GLY A 639 -15.49 13.81 16.45
N LYS A 640 -14.89 13.90 17.65
CA LYS A 640 -14.21 12.77 18.31
C LYS A 640 -15.13 11.55 18.50
N THR A 641 -16.24 11.74 19.19
CA THR A 641 -17.21 10.67 19.47
C THR A 641 -17.84 10.16 18.18
N PHE A 642 -18.18 11.05 17.25
CA PHE A 642 -18.68 10.71 15.92
C PHE A 642 -17.73 9.76 15.17
N GLY A 643 -16.45 10.14 15.03
CA GLY A 643 -15.45 9.33 14.35
C GLY A 643 -15.13 8.02 15.08
N GLY A 644 -15.14 8.02 16.42
CA GLY A 644 -14.97 6.80 17.22
C GLY A 644 -16.10 5.80 17.00
N ILE A 645 -17.35 6.25 17.15
CA ILE A 645 -18.56 5.45 16.92
C ILE A 645 -18.58 4.88 15.49
N MET A 646 -18.25 5.70 14.47
CA MET A 646 -18.13 5.25 13.09
C MET A 646 -17.14 4.08 12.94
N ARG A 647 -15.95 4.19 13.53
CA ARG A 647 -14.95 3.13 13.50
C ARG A 647 -15.40 1.86 14.24
N HIS A 648 -16.07 2.01 15.38
CA HIS A 648 -16.66 0.87 16.09
C HIS A 648 -17.70 0.17 15.22
N LEU A 649 -18.64 0.89 14.61
CA LEU A 649 -19.63 0.33 13.69
C LEU A 649 -18.98 -0.41 12.52
N ARG A 650 -17.96 0.18 11.89
CA ARG A 650 -17.23 -0.43 10.77
C ARG A 650 -16.45 -1.69 11.20
N MET A 651 -15.90 -1.71 12.42
CA MET A 651 -15.34 -2.94 13.01
C MET A 651 -16.41 -4.02 13.16
N MET A 652 -17.60 -3.66 13.65
CA MET A 652 -18.73 -4.60 13.77
C MET A 652 -19.29 -5.04 12.42
N LYS A 653 -19.16 -4.22 11.36
CA LYS A 653 -19.51 -4.54 9.95
C LYS A 653 -18.46 -5.41 9.26
N ARG A 654 -17.21 -5.37 9.68
CA ARG A 654 -16.14 -6.20 9.09
C ARG A 654 -15.95 -7.52 9.82
N ARG A 655 -15.94 -7.53 11.15
CA ARG A 655 -15.39 -8.66 11.93
C ARG A 655 -16.43 -9.44 12.73
N THR A 656 -16.43 -10.77 12.57
CA THR A 656 -17.27 -11.71 13.33
C THR A 656 -16.62 -12.15 14.66
N ASP A 657 -15.30 -12.09 14.73
CA ASP A 657 -14.47 -12.50 15.88
C ASP A 657 -14.26 -11.40 16.93
N THR A 658 -14.63 -10.16 16.65
CA THR A 658 -14.47 -9.02 17.59
C THR A 658 -15.73 -8.72 18.40
N MET A 659 -15.60 -8.52 19.70
CA MET A 659 -16.64 -8.02 20.61
C MET A 659 -16.37 -6.54 20.93
N LEU A 660 -17.42 -5.72 21.01
CA LEU A 660 -17.32 -4.32 21.40
C LEU A 660 -17.80 -4.10 22.84
N VAL A 661 -16.96 -3.49 23.66
CA VAL A 661 -17.29 -3.06 25.03
C VAL A 661 -17.16 -1.55 25.11
N LEU A 662 -18.28 -0.88 25.40
CA LEU A 662 -18.39 0.57 25.50
C LEU A 662 -18.40 0.96 26.99
N VAL A 663 -17.37 1.66 27.46
CA VAL A 663 -17.31 2.23 28.81
C VAL A 663 -17.58 3.72 28.73
N ASP A 664 -18.68 4.14 29.35
CA ASP A 664 -19.23 5.47 29.13
C ASP A 664 -19.47 6.20 30.46
N PRO A 665 -18.48 7.00 30.91
CA PRO A 665 -18.62 7.83 32.11
C PRO A 665 -19.66 8.96 31.99
N VAL A 666 -19.88 9.50 30.79
CA VAL A 666 -20.62 10.77 30.59
C VAL A 666 -21.92 10.59 29.78
N GLY A 667 -22.13 9.44 29.16
CA GLY A 667 -23.32 9.11 28.36
C GLY A 667 -23.14 9.30 26.85
N GLY A 668 -21.91 9.48 26.35
CA GLY A 668 -21.61 9.73 24.93
C GLY A 668 -21.85 8.53 24.00
N PHE A 669 -21.87 7.31 24.54
CA PHE A 669 -22.09 6.06 23.78
C PHE A 669 -23.48 5.46 23.98
N ARG A 670 -24.32 6.07 24.82
CA ARG A 670 -25.67 5.55 25.09
C ARG A 670 -26.51 5.37 23.81
N GLY A 671 -26.43 6.32 22.88
CA GLY A 671 -27.16 6.26 21.61
C GLY A 671 -26.81 5.02 20.80
N ILE A 672 -25.52 4.81 20.51
CA ILE A 672 -25.08 3.62 19.76
C ILE A 672 -25.34 2.31 20.53
N ALA A 673 -25.22 2.31 21.86
CA ALA A 673 -25.53 1.15 22.67
C ALA A 673 -27.00 0.72 22.53
N ASP A 674 -27.92 1.69 22.59
CA ASP A 674 -29.35 1.47 22.38
C ASP A 674 -29.62 1.00 20.94
N ALA A 675 -29.00 1.63 19.94
CA ALA A 675 -29.15 1.27 18.52
C ALA A 675 -28.67 -0.16 18.21
N LEU A 676 -27.56 -0.59 18.81
CA LEU A 676 -26.98 -1.93 18.62
C LEU A 676 -27.58 -3.01 19.54
N ASN A 677 -28.61 -2.67 20.32
CA ASN A 677 -29.23 -3.54 21.32
C ASN A 677 -28.16 -4.17 22.25
N ALA A 678 -27.28 -3.31 22.79
CA ALA A 678 -26.17 -3.73 23.63
C ALA A 678 -26.65 -4.30 24.97
N LYS A 679 -25.89 -5.25 25.52
CA LYS A 679 -26.09 -5.68 26.91
C LYS A 679 -25.66 -4.55 27.84
N THR A 680 -26.62 -3.84 28.42
CA THR A 680 -26.34 -2.77 29.38
C THR A 680 -26.01 -3.32 30.76
N ILE A 681 -24.88 -2.90 31.32
CA ILE A 681 -24.44 -3.17 32.69
C ILE A 681 -24.29 -1.83 33.39
N SER A 682 -25.16 -1.54 34.36
CA SER A 682 -25.00 -0.34 35.20
C SER A 682 -24.09 -0.67 36.39
N VAL A 683 -23.07 0.15 36.58
CA VAL A 683 -22.07 -0.03 37.64
C VAL A 683 -22.24 1.07 38.70
N GLY A 684 -22.14 0.70 39.98
CA GLY A 684 -22.42 1.59 41.11
C GLY A 684 -23.80 1.41 41.78
N GLY A 685 -24.63 0.49 41.26
CA GLY A 685 -25.89 0.02 41.86
C GLY A 685 -25.77 -1.36 42.54
N ASP A 686 -26.76 -2.24 42.36
CA ASP A 686 -26.80 -3.59 42.97
C ASP A 686 -25.85 -4.62 42.30
N THR A 687 -25.21 -4.24 41.19
CA THR A 687 -24.30 -5.10 40.42
C THR A 687 -23.12 -5.54 41.27
N LYS A 688 -23.00 -6.85 41.50
CA LYS A 688 -21.90 -7.40 42.30
C LYS A 688 -20.66 -7.65 41.47
N LEU A 689 -19.52 -7.10 41.93
CA LEU A 689 -18.25 -7.18 41.23
C LEU A 689 -17.10 -7.20 42.23
N ASN A 690 -16.34 -8.29 42.24
CA ASN A 690 -15.32 -8.56 43.24
C ASN A 690 -13.96 -7.96 42.84
N PRO A 691 -13.39 -6.99 43.60
CA PRO A 691 -12.06 -6.45 43.31
C PRO A 691 -10.93 -7.47 43.45
N LEU A 692 -11.13 -8.51 44.27
CA LEU A 692 -10.15 -9.57 44.49
C LEU A 692 -10.32 -10.77 43.55
N GLU A 693 -11.13 -10.64 42.49
CA GLU A 693 -11.30 -11.73 41.53
C GLU A 693 -10.03 -11.98 40.72
N ILE A 694 -9.55 -13.22 40.77
CA ILE A 694 -8.47 -13.73 39.92
C ILE A 694 -9.03 -14.82 39.02
N ARG A 695 -8.58 -14.83 37.77
CA ARG A 695 -8.91 -15.87 36.79
C ARG A 695 -7.64 -16.52 36.26
N GLN A 696 -7.81 -17.74 35.76
CA GLN A 696 -6.73 -18.52 35.19
C GLN A 696 -6.11 -17.70 34.06
N THR A 697 -4.79 -17.63 34.06
CA THR A 697 -4.04 -17.02 32.97
C THR A 697 -3.66 -18.13 32.00
N PRO A 698 -4.03 -18.04 30.70
CA PRO A 698 -3.71 -19.08 29.73
C PRO A 698 -2.20 -19.30 29.61
N GLN A 699 -1.81 -20.52 29.23
CA GLN A 699 -0.41 -20.92 29.16
C GLN A 699 0.41 -20.07 28.17
N HIS A 700 -0.17 -19.72 27.01
CA HIS A 700 0.49 -18.86 26.03
C HIS A 700 0.78 -17.44 26.57
N VAL A 701 -0.06 -16.92 27.49
CA VAL A 701 0.17 -15.62 28.15
C VAL A 701 1.29 -15.74 29.19
N LEU A 702 1.37 -16.86 29.91
CA LEU A 702 2.44 -17.12 30.89
C LEU A 702 3.82 -17.21 30.23
N GLU A 703 3.90 -17.82 29.05
CA GLU A 703 5.14 -17.95 28.27
C GLU A 703 5.64 -16.59 27.73
N SER A 704 4.72 -15.65 27.49
CA SER A 704 5.03 -14.28 27.06
C SER A 704 5.35 -13.30 28.20
N SER A 705 5.04 -13.66 29.44
CA SER A 705 5.27 -12.83 30.62
C SER A 705 6.74 -12.95 31.07
N ASP A 706 7.38 -11.84 31.44
CA ASP A 706 8.78 -11.74 31.92
C ASP A 706 9.02 -12.42 33.30
N GLY A 707 8.49 -13.63 33.52
CA GLY A 707 8.58 -14.38 34.77
C GLY A 707 7.75 -13.79 35.92
N VAL A 708 6.83 -12.86 35.64
CA VAL A 708 5.94 -12.29 36.66
C VAL A 708 4.79 -13.25 36.95
N SER A 709 4.65 -13.63 38.23
CA SER A 709 3.56 -14.46 38.72
C SER A 709 2.20 -13.74 38.57
N PRO A 710 1.18 -14.37 37.96
CA PRO A 710 -0.16 -13.78 37.83
C PRO A 710 -0.79 -13.42 39.17
N LEU A 711 -0.54 -14.23 40.20
CA LEU A 711 -1.03 -13.99 41.54
C LEU A 711 -0.36 -12.77 42.17
N SER A 712 0.96 -12.64 42.02
CA SER A 712 1.70 -11.48 42.52
C SER A 712 1.20 -10.19 41.87
N ALA A 713 1.07 -10.17 40.53
CA ALA A 713 0.52 -9.02 39.81
C ALA A 713 -0.91 -8.67 40.25
N LYS A 714 -1.76 -9.69 40.48
CA LYS A 714 -3.13 -9.46 40.97
C LYS A 714 -3.17 -8.92 42.39
N LYS A 715 -2.25 -9.33 43.27
CA LYS A 715 -2.17 -8.80 44.64
C LYS A 715 -1.75 -7.33 44.66
N ASP A 716 -0.79 -6.95 43.82
CA ASP A 716 -0.36 -5.56 43.64
C ASP A 716 -1.53 -4.71 43.10
N GLU A 717 -2.27 -5.25 42.14
CA GLU A 717 -3.48 -4.61 41.59
C GLU A 717 -4.57 -4.43 42.67
N VAL A 718 -4.85 -5.45 43.49
CA VAL A 718 -5.79 -5.34 44.62
C VAL A 718 -5.32 -4.29 45.60
N TYR A 719 -4.03 -4.27 45.94
CA TYR A 719 -3.45 -3.27 46.82
C TYR A 719 -3.72 -1.86 46.28
N ALA A 720 -3.43 -1.61 45.00
CA ALA A 720 -3.68 -0.34 44.33
C ALA A 720 -5.16 0.06 44.37
N VAL A 721 -6.08 -0.88 44.08
CA VAL A 721 -7.53 -0.64 44.12
C VAL A 721 -7.99 -0.25 45.53
N LEU A 722 -7.46 -0.90 46.58
CA LEU A 722 -7.79 -0.59 47.97
C LEU A 722 -7.15 0.72 48.45
N GLU A 723 -5.93 1.02 48.03
CA GLU A 723 -5.27 2.30 48.28
C GLU A 723 -6.05 3.46 47.67
N ASN A 724 -6.47 3.32 46.40
CA ASN A 724 -7.28 4.33 45.71
C ASN A 724 -8.63 4.56 46.39
N PHE A 725 -9.27 3.49 46.87
CA PHE A 725 -10.48 3.61 47.69
C PHE A 725 -10.27 4.41 48.99
N LEU A 726 -9.13 4.22 49.65
CA LEU A 726 -8.81 4.94 50.89
C LEU A 726 -8.46 6.41 50.61
N ASN A 727 -7.67 6.67 49.57
CA ASN A 727 -7.30 8.01 49.10
C ASN A 727 -8.53 8.84 48.71
N ALA A 728 -9.50 8.23 48.00
CA ALA A 728 -10.80 8.84 47.67
C ALA A 728 -11.63 9.29 48.88
N ARG A 729 -11.22 8.92 50.10
CA ARG A 729 -11.87 9.25 51.36
C ARG A 729 -10.95 10.06 52.29
N ASP A 730 -9.87 10.62 51.75
CA ASP A 730 -8.82 11.36 52.48
C ASP A 730 -8.14 10.51 53.58
N ILE A 731 -8.02 9.20 53.37
CA ILE A 731 -7.34 8.27 54.30
C ILE A 731 -5.98 7.89 53.70
N GLU A 732 -4.92 8.56 54.14
CA GLU A 732 -3.55 8.21 53.76
C GLU A 732 -3.06 6.95 54.48
N LEU A 733 -2.46 6.03 53.73
CA LEU A 733 -1.78 4.86 54.31
C LEU A 733 -0.51 5.31 55.06
N GLY A 734 -0.36 4.87 56.31
CA GLY A 734 0.77 5.21 57.18
C GLY A 734 2.03 4.37 56.91
N ALA A 735 2.99 4.39 57.84
CA ALA A 735 4.24 3.59 57.72
C ALA A 735 4.01 2.08 57.88
N GLU A 736 2.78 1.69 58.25
CA GLU A 736 2.33 0.34 58.55
C GLU A 736 1.69 -0.39 57.34
N THR A 737 1.92 0.07 56.10
CA THR A 737 1.39 -0.54 54.85
C THR A 737 1.53 -2.06 54.75
N GLY A 738 2.58 -2.62 55.36
CA GLY A 738 2.80 -4.07 55.40
C GLY A 738 1.67 -4.88 56.06
N VAL A 739 0.81 -4.26 56.88
CA VAL A 739 -0.39 -4.92 57.41
C VAL A 739 -1.39 -5.19 56.29
N LEU A 740 -1.63 -4.23 55.40
CA LEU A 740 -2.55 -4.38 54.28
C LEU A 740 -2.03 -5.44 53.29
N SER A 741 -0.73 -5.41 52.96
CA SER A 741 -0.10 -6.43 52.12
C SER A 741 -0.24 -7.83 52.72
N TYR A 742 -0.02 -7.98 54.03
CA TYR A 742 -0.21 -9.25 54.73
C TYR A 742 -1.66 -9.74 54.67
N VAL A 743 -2.64 -8.84 54.86
CA VAL A 743 -4.07 -9.19 54.79
C VAL A 743 -4.45 -9.68 53.40
N ILE A 744 -3.96 -9.04 52.34
CA ILE A 744 -4.21 -9.46 50.96
C ILE A 744 -3.60 -10.85 50.72
N ASP A 745 -2.34 -11.06 51.12
CA ASP A 745 -1.67 -12.36 51.02
C ASP A 745 -2.43 -13.46 51.76
N GLU A 746 -2.86 -13.15 52.99
CA GLU A 746 -3.60 -14.07 53.84
C GLU A 746 -4.98 -14.40 53.26
N ALA A 747 -5.66 -13.43 52.66
CA ALA A 747 -6.97 -13.63 52.02
C ALA A 747 -6.87 -14.63 50.86
N TYR A 748 -5.92 -14.43 49.94
CA TYR A 748 -5.69 -15.37 48.83
C TYR A 748 -5.25 -16.75 49.33
N ARG A 749 -4.39 -16.81 50.35
CA ARG A 749 -3.95 -18.06 50.97
C ARG A 749 -5.10 -18.84 51.61
N GLN A 750 -5.98 -18.18 52.36
CA GLN A 750 -7.17 -18.81 52.97
C GLN A 750 -8.19 -19.26 51.92
N ALA A 751 -8.26 -18.58 50.78
CA ALA A 751 -9.13 -18.93 49.67
C ALA A 751 -8.61 -20.11 48.82
N GLY A 752 -7.41 -20.62 49.11
CA GLY A 752 -6.83 -21.79 48.44
C GLY A 752 -6.16 -21.47 47.10
N ILE A 753 -5.83 -20.20 46.85
CA ILE A 753 -5.13 -19.75 45.65
C ILE A 753 -3.63 -20.01 45.81
N VAL A 754 -3.05 -20.78 44.88
CA VAL A 754 -1.65 -21.19 44.90
C VAL A 754 -0.89 -20.49 43.77
N GLU A 755 0.27 -19.92 44.08
CA GLU A 755 1.05 -19.11 43.15
C GLU A 755 1.51 -19.88 41.90
N ASP A 756 2.08 -21.07 42.10
CA ASP A 756 2.62 -21.92 41.02
C ASP A 756 1.55 -22.81 40.33
N ASP A 757 0.28 -22.72 40.74
CA ASP A 757 -0.81 -23.52 40.18
C ASP A 757 -1.98 -22.63 39.76
N VAL A 758 -1.91 -22.19 38.50
CA VAL A 758 -2.93 -21.33 37.87
C VAL A 758 -4.30 -22.00 37.75
N SER A 759 -4.40 -23.33 37.87
CA SER A 759 -5.69 -24.03 37.88
C SER A 759 -6.52 -23.68 39.12
N THR A 760 -5.87 -23.20 40.19
CA THR A 760 -6.54 -22.72 41.39
C THR A 760 -7.15 -21.32 41.20
N HIS A 761 -6.67 -20.54 40.22
CA HIS A 761 -7.05 -19.14 39.99
C HIS A 761 -8.43 -19.08 39.33
N THR A 762 -9.48 -19.16 40.12
CA THR A 762 -10.87 -19.15 39.63
C THR A 762 -11.68 -18.08 40.36
N SER A 763 -12.75 -17.61 39.72
CA SER A 763 -13.73 -16.72 40.38
C SER A 763 -14.29 -17.36 41.66
N GLU A 764 -14.42 -18.70 41.65
CA GLU A 764 -14.92 -19.46 42.81
C GLU A 764 -13.94 -19.51 43.98
N ASN A 765 -12.64 -19.53 43.72
CA ASN A 765 -11.61 -19.54 44.75
C ASN A 765 -11.07 -18.12 45.05
N SER A 766 -11.68 -17.08 44.49
CA SER A 766 -11.26 -15.70 44.76
C SER A 766 -11.77 -15.23 46.12
N PRO A 767 -10.91 -14.60 46.96
CA PRO A 767 -11.37 -14.02 48.22
C PRO A 767 -12.28 -12.81 47.97
N THR A 768 -12.94 -12.32 49.01
CA THR A 768 -13.84 -11.15 48.95
C THR A 768 -13.43 -10.06 49.93
N MET A 769 -14.00 -8.86 49.80
CA MET A 769 -13.82 -7.80 50.81
C MET A 769 -14.33 -8.20 52.20
N GLN A 770 -15.27 -9.16 52.29
CA GLN A 770 -15.69 -9.72 53.58
C GLN A 770 -14.57 -10.52 54.25
N ASP A 771 -13.76 -11.24 53.46
CA ASP A 771 -12.60 -11.97 53.95
C ASP A 771 -11.51 -11.01 54.42
N VAL A 772 -11.23 -9.96 53.65
CA VAL A 772 -10.29 -8.89 54.02
C VAL A 772 -10.71 -8.25 55.35
N HIS A 773 -11.98 -7.84 55.48
CA HIS A 773 -12.50 -7.24 56.70
C HIS A 773 -12.45 -8.23 57.89
N ARG A 774 -12.77 -9.51 57.67
CA ARG A 774 -12.69 -10.55 58.71
C ARG A 774 -11.27 -10.72 59.22
N ILE A 775 -10.28 -10.78 58.33
CA ILE A 775 -8.86 -10.92 58.68
C ILE A 775 -8.38 -9.67 59.44
N LEU A 776 -8.76 -8.46 59.02
CA LEU A 776 -8.42 -7.22 59.75
C LEU A 776 -8.95 -7.22 61.19
N CYS A 777 -10.21 -7.63 61.40
CA CYS A 777 -10.78 -7.75 62.75
C CYS A 777 -10.07 -8.80 63.60
N ASP A 778 -9.71 -9.95 63.02
CA ASP A 778 -8.98 -11.01 63.74
C ASP A 778 -7.59 -10.55 64.17
N ILE A 779 -6.90 -9.78 63.31
CA ILE A 779 -5.61 -9.16 63.64
C ILE A 779 -5.75 -8.14 64.78
N ALA A 780 -6.83 -7.35 64.79
CA ALA A 780 -7.08 -6.38 65.84
C ALA A 780 -7.40 -7.03 67.20
N GLU A 781 -8.15 -8.14 67.19
CA GLU A 781 -8.54 -8.87 68.41
C GLU A 781 -7.45 -9.82 68.92
N ASN A 782 -6.78 -10.54 68.02
CA ASN A 782 -5.84 -11.64 68.31
C ASN A 782 -4.50 -11.48 67.57
N PRO A 783 -3.77 -10.36 67.73
CA PRO A 783 -2.54 -10.09 66.97
C PRO A 783 -1.41 -11.11 67.20
N ASP A 784 -1.46 -11.86 68.31
CA ASP A 784 -0.49 -12.91 68.64
C ASP A 784 -0.64 -14.16 67.77
N GLU A 785 -1.80 -14.37 67.14
CA GLU A 785 -2.08 -15.54 66.28
C GLU A 785 -1.60 -15.33 64.84
N HIS A 786 -1.25 -14.09 64.48
CA HIS A 786 -0.78 -13.73 63.14
C HIS A 786 0.73 -13.43 63.13
N ASN A 787 1.42 -13.87 62.08
CA ASN A 787 2.87 -13.65 61.92
C ASN A 787 3.20 -12.27 61.33
N ILE A 788 2.66 -11.20 61.92
CA ILE A 788 2.74 -9.83 61.35
C ILE A 788 3.97 -9.07 61.82
N ALA A 789 4.41 -9.32 63.06
CA ALA A 789 5.61 -8.67 63.58
C ALA A 789 6.29 -9.45 64.72
N ALA A 790 7.61 -9.31 64.84
CA ALA A 790 8.43 -10.04 65.80
C ALA A 790 8.47 -9.41 67.21
N SER A 791 8.22 -8.10 67.36
CA SER A 791 8.21 -7.43 68.67
C SER A 791 6.78 -7.16 69.15
N GLU A 792 6.59 -7.17 70.47
CA GLU A 792 5.30 -6.82 71.11
C GLU A 792 4.82 -5.43 70.68
N SER A 793 5.70 -4.42 70.70
CA SER A 793 5.38 -3.05 70.26
C SER A 793 5.00 -2.93 68.79
N ALA A 794 5.53 -3.79 67.92
CA ALA A 794 5.16 -3.78 66.51
C ALA A 794 3.84 -4.51 66.27
N ARG A 795 3.56 -5.57 67.05
CA ARG A 795 2.25 -6.25 67.06
C ARG A 795 1.14 -5.34 67.58
N GLU A 796 1.37 -4.58 68.64
CA GLU A 796 0.39 -3.58 69.12
C GLU A 796 0.08 -2.52 68.06
N ARG A 797 1.11 -1.98 67.37
CA ARG A 797 0.90 -1.03 66.27
C ARG A 797 0.15 -1.65 65.10
N ALA A 798 0.49 -2.88 64.73
CA ALA A 798 -0.20 -3.60 63.65
C ALA A 798 -1.66 -3.88 64.00
N ALA A 799 -1.96 -4.26 65.24
CA ALA A 799 -3.33 -4.47 65.74
C ALA A 799 -4.13 -3.17 65.69
N GLN A 800 -3.54 -2.06 66.15
CA GLN A 800 -4.18 -0.75 66.08
C GLN A 800 -4.45 -0.33 64.63
N TYR A 801 -3.46 -0.50 63.75
CA TYR A 801 -3.61 -0.15 62.34
C TYR A 801 -4.62 -1.04 61.60
N ALA A 802 -4.67 -2.33 61.94
CA ALA A 802 -5.70 -3.24 61.42
C ALA A 802 -7.11 -2.85 61.86
N ASP A 803 -7.29 -2.38 63.11
CA ASP A 803 -8.56 -1.84 63.60
C ASP A 803 -8.95 -0.56 62.84
N GLU A 804 -8.01 0.35 62.60
CA GLU A 804 -8.22 1.55 61.79
C GLU A 804 -8.64 1.22 60.35
N LEU A 805 -7.98 0.26 59.71
CA LEU A 805 -8.35 -0.22 58.37
C LEU A 805 -9.71 -0.95 58.36
N ALA A 806 -10.01 -1.76 59.38
CA ALA A 806 -11.31 -2.42 59.50
C ALA A 806 -12.45 -1.40 59.60
N ILE A 807 -12.23 -0.29 60.31
CA ILE A 807 -13.16 0.84 60.37
C ILE A 807 -13.26 1.52 58.99
N ALA A 808 -12.14 1.75 58.30
CA ALA A 808 -12.12 2.39 56.99
C ALA A 808 -12.86 1.58 55.92
N PHE A 809 -12.77 0.24 55.97
CA PHE A 809 -13.44 -0.68 55.05
C PHE A 809 -14.88 -1.08 55.46
N GLN A 810 -15.44 -0.50 56.52
CA GLN A 810 -16.87 -0.67 56.88
C GLN A 810 -17.86 -0.48 55.71
N PRO A 811 -17.63 0.43 54.73
CA PRO A 811 -18.53 0.57 53.59
C PRO A 811 -18.74 -0.70 52.75
N PHE A 812 -17.83 -1.68 52.84
CA PHE A 812 -17.92 -2.99 52.18
C PHE A 812 -18.71 -4.04 52.98
N ARG A 813 -19.20 -3.76 54.19
CA ARG A 813 -20.00 -4.73 54.95
C ARG A 813 -21.42 -4.89 54.38
N GLU A 814 -22.10 -5.95 54.80
CA GLU A 814 -23.53 -6.17 54.54
C GLU A 814 -24.35 -4.94 55.00
N GLY A 815 -25.15 -4.37 54.09
CA GLY A 815 -25.88 -3.11 54.26
C GLY A 815 -25.06 -1.81 54.07
N GLY A 816 -23.78 -1.92 53.68
CA GLY A 816 -22.88 -0.79 53.39
C GLY A 816 -23.03 -0.22 51.98
N SER A 817 -22.44 0.96 51.73
CA SER A 817 -22.56 1.65 50.43
C SER A 817 -21.81 1.00 49.25
N TYR A 818 -20.92 0.04 49.55
CA TYR A 818 -20.16 -0.75 48.56
C TYR A 818 -20.32 -2.25 48.82
N GLU A 819 -21.42 -2.68 49.46
CA GLU A 819 -21.73 -4.09 49.70
C GLU A 819 -21.66 -4.92 48.41
N ASN A 820 -22.10 -4.35 47.29
CA ASN A 820 -22.07 -4.99 45.99
C ASN A 820 -20.65 -5.42 45.58
N LEU A 821 -19.60 -4.73 46.03
CA LEU A 821 -18.21 -5.09 45.74
C LEU A 821 -17.61 -6.13 46.70
N SER A 822 -18.40 -6.61 47.65
CA SER A 822 -17.97 -7.53 48.71
C SER A 822 -18.43 -8.96 48.53
N HIS A 823 -19.09 -9.23 47.41
CA HIS A 823 -19.54 -10.55 47.03
C HIS A 823 -18.77 -11.02 45.80
N ARG A 824 -18.92 -12.29 45.46
CA ARG A 824 -18.46 -12.81 44.17
C ARG A 824 -19.10 -12.03 43.03
N SER A 825 -18.36 -11.83 41.94
CA SER A 825 -18.88 -11.15 40.77
C SER A 825 -20.06 -11.92 40.21
N GLU A 826 -21.16 -11.22 39.95
CA GLU A 826 -22.37 -11.80 39.35
C GLU A 826 -22.36 -11.69 37.82
N ILE A 827 -21.55 -10.77 37.28
CA ILE A 827 -21.54 -10.45 35.87
C ILE A 827 -20.23 -10.91 35.24
N ASP A 828 -20.38 -11.84 34.30
CA ASP A 828 -19.38 -12.03 33.28
C ASP A 828 -19.69 -11.11 32.10
N ILE A 829 -18.79 -10.14 31.88
CA ILE A 829 -18.96 -9.05 30.92
C ILE A 829 -18.78 -9.63 29.52
N LEU A 830 -17.79 -10.53 29.35
CA LEU A 830 -17.38 -11.06 28.06
C LEU A 830 -17.93 -12.47 27.75
N GLU A 831 -18.54 -13.17 28.71
CA GLU A 831 -19.19 -14.46 28.43
C GLU A 831 -20.56 -14.33 27.73
N GLY A 832 -20.84 -15.31 26.88
CA GLY A 832 -22.08 -15.47 26.12
C GLY A 832 -22.00 -14.98 24.68
N ASP A 833 -23.16 -14.90 24.04
CA ASP A 833 -23.29 -14.54 22.61
C ASP A 833 -23.51 -13.03 22.39
N ASN A 834 -23.22 -12.21 23.40
CA ASN A 834 -23.37 -10.76 23.30
C ASN A 834 -22.19 -10.16 22.52
N LYS A 835 -22.49 -9.60 21.35
CA LYS A 835 -21.52 -8.98 20.47
C LYS A 835 -21.14 -7.55 20.91
N VAL A 836 -22.06 -6.86 21.62
CA VAL A 836 -21.90 -5.49 22.11
C VAL A 836 -22.33 -5.40 23.58
N VAL A 837 -21.49 -4.81 24.41
CA VAL A 837 -21.73 -4.60 25.84
C VAL A 837 -21.55 -3.11 26.16
N TYR A 838 -22.49 -2.53 26.89
CA TYR A 838 -22.46 -1.12 27.29
C TYR A 838 -22.39 -1.02 28.81
N ILE A 839 -21.40 -0.30 29.32
CA ILE A 839 -21.17 -0.12 30.74
C ILE A 839 -21.48 1.35 31.09
N ASP A 840 -22.60 1.54 31.79
CA ASP A 840 -23.08 2.86 32.24
C ASP A 840 -22.49 3.20 33.61
N LEU A 841 -21.70 4.27 33.65
CA LEU A 841 -21.10 4.84 34.85
C LEU A 841 -21.74 6.17 35.28
N GLY A 842 -22.73 6.68 34.55
CA GLY A 842 -23.32 8.01 34.77
C GLY A 842 -24.07 8.16 36.10
N GLN A 843 -24.46 7.06 36.76
CA GLN A 843 -25.11 7.11 38.08
C GLN A 843 -24.20 7.61 39.22
N ILE A 844 -22.91 7.79 38.97
CA ILE A 844 -21.89 8.09 40.00
C ILE A 844 -21.56 9.61 40.08
N GLU A 845 -21.95 10.41 39.08
CA GLU A 845 -21.56 11.82 38.88
C GLU A 845 -22.15 12.81 39.93
N GLY A 846 -23.21 12.43 40.66
CA GLY A 846 -24.02 13.37 41.46
C GLY A 846 -23.45 13.83 42.82
N SER A 847 -22.20 13.55 43.17
CA SER A 847 -21.63 13.90 44.48
C SER A 847 -20.21 14.49 44.37
N ALA A 848 -19.83 15.39 45.30
CA ALA A 848 -18.51 16.03 45.31
C ALA A 848 -17.33 15.05 45.49
N SER A 849 -17.62 13.80 45.89
CA SER A 849 -16.72 12.64 45.96
C SER A 849 -16.88 11.69 44.75
N GLY A 850 -17.51 12.18 43.66
CA GLY A 850 -17.89 11.38 42.49
C GLY A 850 -16.73 11.05 41.57
N ILE A 851 -15.77 11.96 41.42
CA ILE A 851 -14.59 11.79 40.55
C ILE A 851 -13.71 10.65 41.09
N ASP A 852 -13.30 10.70 42.37
CA ASP A 852 -12.45 9.66 42.96
C ASP A 852 -13.14 8.29 42.99
N ARG A 853 -14.47 8.28 43.18
CA ARG A 853 -15.29 7.06 43.10
C ARG A 853 -15.35 6.49 41.69
N GLN A 854 -15.36 7.36 40.67
CA GLN A 854 -15.40 6.98 39.27
C GLN A 854 -14.07 6.39 38.81
N THR A 855 -12.94 7.01 39.17
CA THR A 855 -11.59 6.50 38.90
C THR A 855 -11.41 5.08 39.48
N PHE A 856 -11.78 4.88 40.75
CA PHE A 856 -11.76 3.56 41.40
C PHE A 856 -12.63 2.51 40.67
N LEU A 857 -13.87 2.86 40.32
CA LEU A 857 -14.77 1.93 39.62
C LEU A 857 -14.31 1.63 38.19
N MET A 858 -13.76 2.61 37.48
CA MET A 858 -13.21 2.43 36.15
C MET A 858 -12.00 1.49 36.17
N GLN A 859 -11.07 1.67 37.12
CA GLN A 859 -9.93 0.78 37.32
C GLN A 859 -10.39 -0.66 37.58
N LEU A 860 -11.37 -0.83 38.46
CA LEU A 860 -11.94 -2.12 38.80
C LEU A 860 -12.63 -2.81 37.60
N LEU A 861 -13.39 -2.05 36.80
CA LEU A 861 -14.01 -2.56 35.58
C LEU A 861 -12.97 -2.96 34.55
N LEU A 862 -11.97 -2.12 34.32
CA LEU A 862 -10.89 -2.40 33.37
C LEU A 862 -10.10 -3.64 33.76
N SER A 863 -9.80 -3.80 35.05
CA SER A 863 -9.23 -5.04 35.60
C SER A 863 -10.11 -6.25 35.29
N THR A 864 -11.41 -6.15 35.57
CA THR A 864 -12.35 -7.25 35.33
C THR A 864 -12.39 -7.63 33.85
N ILE A 865 -12.48 -6.65 32.96
CA ILE A 865 -12.47 -6.85 31.50
C ILE A 865 -11.14 -7.48 31.07
N TYR A 866 -10.00 -7.01 31.57
CA TYR A 866 -8.69 -7.58 31.26
C TYR A 866 -8.57 -9.04 31.72
N GLN A 867 -9.04 -9.39 32.93
CA GLN A 867 -9.04 -10.76 33.44
C GLN A 867 -9.93 -11.70 32.61
N GLN A 868 -11.06 -11.19 32.12
CA GLN A 868 -11.96 -11.92 31.23
C GLN A 868 -11.39 -12.01 29.80
N ALA A 869 -10.76 -10.96 29.30
CA ALA A 869 -10.21 -10.88 27.94
C ALA A 869 -9.15 -11.98 27.70
N LYS A 870 -8.33 -12.26 28.71
CA LYS A 870 -7.35 -13.36 28.66
C LYS A 870 -7.99 -14.73 28.43
N ASN A 871 -9.26 -14.94 28.79
CA ASN A 871 -9.90 -16.26 28.74
C ASN A 871 -10.90 -16.41 27.59
N THR A 872 -11.16 -15.35 26.81
CA THR A 872 -12.02 -15.43 25.63
C THR A 872 -11.21 -15.80 24.38
N GLN A 873 -11.86 -16.48 23.44
CA GLN A 873 -11.30 -16.75 22.11
C GLN A 873 -11.59 -15.60 21.12
N ARG A 874 -12.44 -14.64 21.52
CA ARG A 874 -12.81 -13.48 20.69
C ARG A 874 -11.88 -12.31 20.97
N ASN A 875 -11.62 -11.51 19.95
CA ASN A 875 -10.96 -10.23 20.09
C ASN A 875 -11.88 -9.26 20.85
N VAL A 876 -11.34 -8.44 21.74
CA VAL A 876 -12.08 -7.50 22.59
C VAL A 876 -11.66 -6.08 22.26
N GLU A 877 -12.59 -5.31 21.71
CA GLU A 877 -12.43 -3.87 21.52
C GLU A 877 -13.09 -3.12 22.66
N LEU A 878 -12.27 -2.49 23.49
CA LEU A 878 -12.69 -1.71 24.66
C LEU A 878 -12.60 -0.22 24.35
N ALA A 879 -13.75 0.40 24.09
CA ALA A 879 -13.86 1.84 23.89
C ALA A 879 -14.12 2.54 25.22
N ILE A 880 -13.27 3.50 25.57
CA ILE A 880 -13.35 4.24 26.84
C ILE A 880 -13.48 5.72 26.51
N ASP A 881 -14.66 6.28 26.77
CA ASP A 881 -14.83 7.74 26.72
C ASP A 881 -14.26 8.40 27.97
N GLU A 882 -13.81 9.65 27.84
CA GLU A 882 -13.08 10.39 28.89
C GLU A 882 -11.99 9.57 29.59
N ALA A 883 -11.12 8.95 28.79
CA ALA A 883 -10.03 8.11 29.27
C ALA A 883 -9.06 8.83 30.22
N HIS A 884 -9.09 10.17 30.30
CA HIS A 884 -8.23 10.96 31.18
C HIS A 884 -8.40 10.60 32.67
N TYR A 885 -9.59 10.17 33.11
CA TYR A 885 -9.82 9.70 34.48
C TYR A 885 -8.91 8.53 34.87
N LEU A 886 -8.49 7.71 33.90
CA LEU A 886 -7.59 6.59 34.14
C LEU A 886 -6.14 7.02 34.39
N PHE A 887 -5.76 8.24 34.01
CA PHE A 887 -4.37 8.69 34.00
C PHE A 887 -4.03 9.66 35.15
N GLU A 888 -4.98 9.96 36.03
CA GLU A 888 -4.78 10.85 37.19
C GLU A 888 -4.01 10.18 38.34
N ASP A 889 -4.15 8.86 38.51
CA ASP A 889 -3.60 8.10 39.63
C ASP A 889 -2.43 7.19 39.24
N GLN A 890 -1.34 7.25 40.02
CA GLN A 890 -0.09 6.54 39.75
C GLN A 890 -0.23 5.01 39.81
N ALA A 891 -1.04 4.48 40.74
CA ALA A 891 -1.23 3.04 40.89
C ALA A 891 -2.08 2.46 39.74
N ASN A 892 -2.98 3.26 39.18
CA ASN A 892 -3.71 2.88 37.97
C ASN A 892 -2.79 2.84 36.73
N LEU A 893 -1.82 3.74 36.63
CA LEU A 893 -0.83 3.75 35.54
C LEU A 893 0.04 2.48 35.53
N ASP A 894 0.37 1.88 36.68
CA ASP A 894 1.14 0.62 36.76
C ASP A 894 0.35 -0.55 36.15
N PHE A 895 -0.94 -0.61 36.46
CA PHE A 895 -1.84 -1.61 35.89
C PHE A 895 -2.06 -1.39 34.38
N LEU A 896 -2.34 -0.16 33.96
CA LEU A 896 -2.51 0.18 32.53
C LEU A 896 -1.27 -0.17 31.73
N GLU A 897 -0.07 0.14 32.23
CA GLU A 897 1.16 -0.22 31.54
C GLU A 897 1.24 -1.73 31.29
N THR A 898 0.86 -2.53 32.28
CA THR A 898 0.83 -3.99 32.17
C THR A 898 -0.20 -4.45 31.13
N ALA A 899 -1.40 -3.88 31.13
CA ALA A 899 -2.45 -4.22 30.17
C ALA A 899 -2.05 -3.88 28.72
N PHE A 900 -1.49 -2.68 28.49
CA PHE A 900 -1.02 -2.24 27.17
C PHE A 900 0.18 -3.06 26.67
N ARG A 901 1.08 -3.49 27.57
CA ARG A 901 2.21 -4.36 27.23
C ARG A 901 1.77 -5.72 26.72
N HIS A 902 0.69 -6.28 27.28
CA HIS A 902 0.19 -7.62 26.94
C HIS A 902 -1.06 -7.60 26.05
N GLN A 903 -1.41 -6.44 25.48
CA GLN A 903 -2.63 -6.24 24.71
C GLN A 903 -2.79 -7.25 23.55
N ARG A 904 -1.70 -7.61 22.87
CA ARG A 904 -1.72 -8.56 21.73
C ARG A 904 -2.04 -9.98 22.18
N HIS A 905 -1.38 -10.44 23.24
CA HIS A 905 -1.61 -11.78 23.79
C HIS A 905 -3.00 -11.93 24.41
N ALA A 906 -3.57 -10.84 24.94
CA ALA A 906 -4.91 -10.83 25.51
C ALA A 906 -6.03 -10.64 24.46
N GLY A 907 -5.69 -10.50 23.17
CA GLY A 907 -6.67 -10.15 22.14
C GLY A 907 -7.42 -8.84 22.44
N LEU A 908 -6.76 -7.90 23.12
CA LEU A 908 -7.36 -6.68 23.67
C LEU A 908 -6.91 -5.46 22.87
N ARG A 909 -7.88 -4.68 22.39
CA ARG A 909 -7.68 -3.36 21.78
C ARG A 909 -8.36 -2.32 22.66
N MET A 910 -7.59 -1.37 23.19
CA MET A 910 -8.14 -0.24 23.94
C MET A 910 -8.23 0.99 23.04
N VAL A 911 -9.42 1.55 22.90
CA VAL A 911 -9.67 2.79 22.17
C VAL A 911 -9.97 3.88 23.19
N LEU A 912 -8.98 4.74 23.44
CA LEU A 912 -9.04 5.79 24.45
C LEU A 912 -9.49 7.10 23.82
N LEU A 913 -10.63 7.66 24.26
CA LEU A 913 -11.13 8.95 23.79
C LEU A 913 -10.89 10.01 24.88
N SER A 914 -10.31 11.16 24.51
CA SER A 914 -10.10 12.28 25.44
C SER A 914 -10.19 13.65 24.77
N GLN A 915 -10.39 14.70 25.56
CA GLN A 915 -10.50 16.08 25.08
C GLN A 915 -9.15 16.74 24.83
N THR A 916 -8.13 16.40 25.62
CA THR A 916 -6.79 17.01 25.55
C THR A 916 -5.72 15.96 25.39
N ALA A 917 -4.62 16.32 24.69
CA ALA A 917 -3.48 15.42 24.56
C ALA A 917 -2.51 15.60 25.73
N GLN A 918 -2.47 16.80 26.30
CA GLN A 918 -1.48 17.23 27.28
C GLN A 918 -1.41 16.32 28.51
N GLU A 919 -2.57 15.92 29.03
CA GLU A 919 -2.71 15.09 30.24
C GLU A 919 -1.91 13.78 30.13
N PHE A 920 -1.86 13.18 28.93
CA PHE A 920 -1.12 11.94 28.71
C PHE A 920 0.40 12.11 28.61
N TYR A 921 0.90 13.34 28.54
CA TYR A 921 2.33 13.66 28.41
C TYR A 921 2.88 14.44 29.61
N GLU A 922 2.11 14.53 30.70
CA GLU A 922 2.54 15.16 31.95
C GLU A 922 3.48 14.26 32.76
N THR A 923 3.16 12.97 32.86
CA THR A 923 3.97 11.97 33.57
C THR A 923 4.70 11.05 32.59
N LYS A 924 5.89 10.55 33.00
CA LYS A 924 6.67 9.64 32.17
C LYS A 924 5.96 8.32 31.89
N GLN A 925 5.09 7.89 32.80
CA GLN A 925 4.40 6.62 32.69
C GLN A 925 3.18 6.70 31.80
N ALA A 926 2.38 7.77 31.91
CA ALA A 926 1.33 8.07 30.94
C ALA A 926 1.89 8.15 29.51
N GLU A 927 3.03 8.83 29.34
CA GLU A 927 3.74 8.94 28.06
C GLU A 927 4.17 7.57 27.52
N LYS A 928 4.62 6.66 28.41
CA LYS A 928 4.98 5.28 28.05
C LYS A 928 3.76 4.46 27.62
N ILE A 929 2.62 4.62 28.30
CA ILE A 929 1.37 3.92 27.96
C ILE A 929 0.86 4.35 26.59
N ILE A 930 0.73 5.65 26.35
CA ILE A 930 0.30 6.17 25.04
C ILE A 930 1.33 5.91 23.94
N GLY A 931 2.61 5.76 24.31
CA GLY A 931 3.65 5.24 23.44
C GLY A 931 3.33 3.85 22.87
N MET A 932 2.52 3.03 23.55
CA MET A 932 2.07 1.70 23.12
C MET A 932 0.72 1.72 22.35
N CYS A 933 0.18 2.91 22.05
CA CYS A 933 -0.94 3.08 21.12
C CYS A 933 -0.39 3.33 19.71
N PRO A 934 -0.31 2.33 18.82
CA PRO A 934 0.23 2.52 17.48
C PRO A 934 -0.62 3.45 16.60
N ILE A 935 -1.90 3.57 16.91
CA ILE A 935 -2.83 4.46 16.20
C ILE A 935 -3.12 5.68 17.07
N LYS A 936 -2.94 6.88 16.52
CA LYS A 936 -3.28 8.15 17.19
C LYS A 936 -4.10 9.02 16.24
N VAL A 937 -5.33 9.33 16.61
CA VAL A 937 -6.25 10.16 15.82
C VAL A 937 -6.44 11.51 16.51
N PHE A 938 -6.03 12.58 15.83
CA PHE A 938 -6.14 13.95 16.30
C PHE A 938 -7.23 14.67 15.52
N HIS A 939 -8.38 14.88 16.14
CA HIS A 939 -9.36 15.86 15.68
C HIS A 939 -8.87 17.28 15.99
N LYS A 940 -9.71 18.29 15.74
CA LYS A 940 -9.37 19.68 16.00
C LYS A 940 -8.86 19.91 17.44
N LEU A 941 -7.63 20.42 17.57
CA LEU A 941 -7.01 20.80 18.84
C LEU A 941 -6.37 22.19 18.76
N PRO A 942 -7.15 23.27 18.92
CA PRO A 942 -6.64 24.65 18.77
C PRO A 942 -5.59 25.02 19.82
N GLU A 943 -5.67 24.40 21.01
CA GLU A 943 -4.82 24.66 22.16
C GLU A 943 -3.67 23.65 22.31
N LEU A 944 -3.46 22.76 21.32
CA LEU A 944 -2.30 21.88 21.31
C LEU A 944 -1.03 22.73 21.36
N ASP A 945 -0.21 22.59 22.40
CA ASP A 945 1.03 23.36 22.56
C ASP A 945 2.22 22.71 21.83
N ASP A 946 3.24 23.51 21.51
CA ASP A 946 4.40 23.04 20.75
C ASP A 946 5.17 21.93 21.50
N ARG A 947 5.27 21.98 22.84
CA ARG A 947 6.02 20.97 23.62
C ARG A 947 5.34 19.61 23.55
N THR A 948 4.02 19.57 23.69
CA THR A 948 3.24 18.34 23.59
C THR A 948 3.24 17.81 22.16
N ALA A 949 3.09 18.67 21.16
CA ALA A 949 3.20 18.27 19.75
C ALA A 949 4.56 17.64 19.41
N ASP A 950 5.66 18.21 19.93
CA ASP A 950 7.01 17.66 19.74
C ASP A 950 7.17 16.29 20.42
N LYS A 951 6.59 16.09 21.61
CA LYS A 951 6.57 14.78 22.30
C LYS A 951 5.75 13.72 21.55
N ILE A 952 4.63 14.11 20.95
CA ILE A 952 3.83 13.25 20.08
C ILE A 952 4.61 12.90 18.79
N GLY A 953 5.55 13.77 18.39
CA GLY A 953 6.32 13.64 17.15
C GLY A 953 5.58 14.18 15.93
N LEU A 954 4.77 15.24 16.09
CA LEU A 954 4.12 15.94 14.98
C LEU A 954 5.05 16.98 14.35
N THR A 955 5.05 17.08 13.02
CA THR A 955 5.73 18.17 12.30
C THR A 955 5.03 19.52 12.53
N LYS A 956 5.66 20.62 12.11
CA LYS A 956 5.07 21.97 12.26
C LYS A 956 3.79 22.13 11.45
N GLU A 957 3.70 21.43 10.34
CA GLU A 957 2.65 21.44 9.34
C GLU A 957 1.51 20.55 9.83
N GLN A 958 1.83 19.35 10.33
CA GLN A 958 0.87 18.46 10.97
C GLN A 958 0.20 19.11 12.19
N ARG A 959 0.97 19.73 13.10
CA ARG A 959 0.39 20.42 14.26
C ARG A 959 -0.44 21.65 13.83
N GLN A 960 -0.03 22.35 12.78
CA GLN A 960 -0.80 23.49 12.25
C GLN A 960 -2.11 23.01 11.60
N TYR A 961 -2.07 21.89 10.89
CA TYR A 961 -3.25 21.23 10.33
C TYR A 961 -4.23 20.85 11.45
N VAL A 962 -3.76 20.15 12.49
CA VAL A 962 -4.59 19.75 13.65
C VAL A 962 -5.20 20.94 14.40
N ARG A 963 -4.44 22.03 14.58
CA ARG A 963 -4.96 23.28 15.19
C ARG A 963 -6.03 23.95 14.31
N GLY A 964 -5.84 23.89 12.99
CA GLY A 964 -6.70 24.52 11.99
C GLY A 964 -7.87 23.68 11.50
N ALA A 965 -7.92 22.39 11.83
CA ALA A 965 -8.86 21.42 11.31
C ALA A 965 -10.33 21.87 11.45
N ASP A 966 -11.15 21.55 10.45
CA ASP A 966 -12.59 21.80 10.48
C ASP A 966 -13.33 20.69 11.26
N ALA A 967 -14.12 21.09 12.25
CA ALA A 967 -14.86 20.19 13.14
C ALA A 967 -16.15 19.60 12.51
N GLY A 968 -16.30 19.68 11.19
CA GLY A 968 -17.55 19.36 10.50
C GLY A 968 -18.49 20.55 10.44
N LYS A 969 -18.51 21.26 9.31
CA LYS A 969 -19.54 22.27 9.02
C LYS A 969 -20.57 21.66 8.08
N ALA A 970 -21.85 22.05 8.23
CA ALA A 970 -22.95 21.47 7.46
C ALA A 970 -22.79 21.62 5.93
N ASP A 971 -22.04 22.63 5.48
CA ASP A 971 -21.72 22.90 4.07
C ASP A 971 -20.53 22.08 3.54
N LEU A 972 -19.67 21.56 4.41
CA LEU A 972 -18.48 20.77 4.02
C LEU A 972 -18.80 19.29 3.83
N GLY A 973 -19.78 18.74 4.55
CA GLY A 973 -20.14 17.32 4.47
C GLY A 973 -19.17 16.37 5.19
N TYR A 974 -18.01 16.85 5.65
CA TYR A 974 -17.01 16.06 6.38
C TYR A 974 -16.39 16.85 7.54
N SER A 975 -15.77 16.14 8.48
CA SER A 975 -14.86 16.73 9.48
C SER A 975 -13.41 16.35 9.20
N GLN A 976 -12.45 17.15 9.67
CA GLN A 976 -11.03 16.93 9.46
C GLN A 976 -10.38 16.37 10.72
N ALA A 977 -9.52 15.38 10.52
CA ALA A 977 -8.66 14.81 11.55
C ALA A 977 -7.29 14.45 10.95
N LEU A 978 -6.33 14.15 11.82
CA LEU A 978 -5.03 13.62 11.45
C LEU A 978 -4.90 12.23 12.06
N VAL A 979 -4.68 11.20 11.25
CA VAL A 979 -4.42 9.84 11.75
C VAL A 979 -2.93 9.53 11.62
N ARG A 980 -2.31 9.13 12.71
CA ARG A 980 -0.95 8.59 12.73
C ARG A 980 -1.02 7.10 13.00
N VAL A 981 -0.34 6.33 12.15
CA VAL A 981 -0.15 4.89 12.28
C VAL A 981 1.36 4.66 12.37
N GLU A 982 1.84 4.14 13.50
CA GLU A 982 3.28 4.11 13.82
C GLU A 982 4.16 3.45 12.74
N GLU A 983 3.69 2.37 12.13
CA GLU A 983 4.39 1.62 11.08
C GLU A 983 4.29 2.23 9.68
N HIS A 984 3.25 3.05 9.42
CA HIS A 984 2.90 3.47 8.06
C HIS A 984 3.00 4.97 7.80
N GLY A 985 2.89 5.80 8.84
CA GLY A 985 3.05 7.26 8.77
C GLY A 985 1.83 8.04 9.24
N THR A 986 1.75 9.31 8.83
CA THR A 986 0.73 10.26 9.30
C THR A 986 -0.06 10.82 8.13
N TYR A 987 -1.38 10.73 8.18
CA TYR A 987 -2.26 11.03 7.06
C TYR A 987 -3.32 12.07 7.44
N PRO A 988 -3.53 13.12 6.64
CA PRO A 988 -4.72 13.97 6.76
C PRO A 988 -5.96 13.16 6.42
N LEU A 989 -7.00 13.29 7.23
CA LEU A 989 -8.22 12.49 7.16
C LEU A 989 -9.44 13.41 7.02
N HIS A 990 -10.28 13.10 6.04
CA HIS A 990 -11.66 13.56 5.97
C HIS A 990 -12.55 12.43 6.51
N VAL A 991 -13.14 12.67 7.67
CA VAL A 991 -14.08 11.74 8.31
C VAL A 991 -15.45 11.98 7.68
N VAL A 992 -15.92 10.96 6.95
CA VAL A 992 -17.17 10.93 6.20
C VAL A 992 -17.93 9.68 6.61
N ALA A 993 -19.23 9.83 6.84
CA ALA A 993 -20.15 8.71 7.05
C ALA A 993 -21.30 8.84 6.04
N ASP A 994 -21.85 7.71 5.61
CA ASP A 994 -23.04 7.69 4.77
C ASP A 994 -24.28 8.22 5.53
N GLU A 995 -25.41 8.42 4.84
CA GLU A 995 -26.59 9.03 5.44
C GLU A 995 -27.17 8.19 6.59
N PHE A 996 -27.12 6.87 6.51
CA PHE A 996 -27.66 5.97 7.52
C PHE A 996 -26.69 5.74 8.68
N GLU A 997 -25.40 5.50 8.40
CA GLU A 997 -24.31 5.52 9.37
C GLU A 997 -24.39 6.79 10.22
N LYS A 998 -24.52 7.96 9.58
CA LYS A 998 -24.66 9.23 10.30
C LYS A 998 -25.85 9.25 11.26
N ARG A 999 -27.00 8.71 10.85
CA ARG A 999 -28.20 8.63 11.70
C ARG A 999 -28.05 7.64 12.85
N VAL A 1000 -27.34 6.53 12.64
CA VAL A 1000 -27.01 5.58 13.71
C VAL A 1000 -26.02 6.19 14.69
N ILE A 1001 -25.05 6.96 14.21
CA ILE A 1001 -24.06 7.65 15.05
C ILE A 1001 -24.72 8.72 15.91
N ASP A 1002 -25.60 9.54 15.33
CA ASP A 1002 -26.32 10.62 16.01
C ASP A 1002 -27.63 10.13 16.67
N TYR A 1003 -27.79 8.82 16.89
CA TYR A 1003 -29.05 8.22 17.34
C TYR A 1003 -29.53 8.79 18.69
N GLU A 1004 -30.75 9.30 18.71
CA GLU A 1004 -31.49 9.60 19.93
C GLU A 1004 -32.62 8.57 20.17
N PRO A 1005 -32.99 8.26 21.44
CA PRO A 1005 -34.09 7.34 21.73
C PRO A 1005 -35.44 7.73 21.11
N ALA A 1006 -35.63 9.01 20.75
CA ALA A 1006 -36.82 9.48 20.04
C ALA A 1006 -36.87 9.00 18.58
N ASP A 1007 -35.72 8.66 18.00
CA ASP A 1007 -35.57 8.17 16.63
C ASP A 1007 -35.91 6.68 16.50
N GLN A 1008 -36.12 5.97 17.61
CA GLN A 1008 -36.46 4.53 17.63
C GLN A 1008 -37.66 4.19 16.74
N ALA A 1009 -38.70 5.03 16.74
CA ALA A 1009 -39.89 4.85 15.92
C ALA A 1009 -39.61 5.08 14.43
N PHE A 1010 -38.67 5.97 14.10
CA PHE A 1010 -38.24 6.23 12.73
C PHE A 1010 -37.31 5.13 12.22
N ILE A 1011 -36.35 4.65 13.01
CA ILE A 1011 -35.49 3.51 12.62
C ILE A 1011 -36.35 2.27 12.46
N GLN A 1012 -37.29 2.01 13.36
CA GLN A 1012 -38.27 0.94 13.15
C GLN A 1012 -39.12 1.20 11.91
N GLN A 1013 -39.48 2.44 11.59
CA GLN A 1013 -40.21 2.72 10.35
C GLN A 1013 -39.32 2.55 9.12
N ALA A 1014 -38.05 2.95 9.11
CA ALA A 1014 -37.10 2.75 8.01
C ALA A 1014 -36.77 1.27 7.80
N MET A 1015 -36.73 0.49 8.89
CA MET A 1015 -36.66 -0.97 8.87
C MET A 1015 -37.98 -1.63 8.43
N ASN A 1016 -39.12 -0.93 8.41
CA ASN A 1016 -40.43 -1.49 8.05
C ASN A 1016 -40.98 -0.94 6.71
N ASP A 1017 -40.52 0.23 6.26
CA ASP A 1017 -40.76 0.84 4.94
C ASP A 1017 -39.74 0.22 3.95
N GLU A 1018 -39.72 -1.10 3.86
CA GLU A 1018 -38.94 -1.78 2.84
C GLU A 1018 -39.68 -1.63 1.50
N SER A 1019 -38.96 -1.25 0.44
CA SER A 1019 -39.52 -1.34 -0.90
C SER A 1019 -39.71 -2.83 -1.24
N ALA A 1020 -40.75 -3.17 -2.01
CA ALA A 1020 -40.98 -4.56 -2.41
C ALA A 1020 -39.80 -5.17 -3.20
N GLU A 1021 -39.00 -4.32 -3.84
CA GLU A 1021 -37.74 -4.69 -4.50
C GLU A 1021 -36.64 -5.00 -3.48
N LEU A 1022 -36.49 -4.18 -2.44
CA LEU A 1022 -35.47 -4.39 -1.40
C LEU A 1022 -35.78 -5.65 -0.58
N LEU A 1023 -37.05 -5.92 -0.27
CA LEU A 1023 -37.50 -7.16 0.36
C LEU A 1023 -37.20 -8.42 -0.47
N ALA A 1024 -37.46 -8.36 -1.78
CA ALA A 1024 -37.17 -9.48 -2.69
C ALA A 1024 -35.66 -9.69 -2.85
N PHE A 1025 -34.89 -8.60 -2.86
CA PHE A 1025 -33.43 -8.63 -2.88
C PHE A 1025 -32.86 -9.16 -1.56
N GLU A 1026 -33.43 -8.78 -0.42
CA GLU A 1026 -33.05 -9.24 0.91
C GLU A 1026 -33.29 -10.74 1.07
N GLU A 1027 -34.45 -11.25 0.61
CA GLU A 1027 -34.74 -12.69 0.57
C GLU A 1027 -33.77 -13.44 -0.34
N PHE A 1028 -33.41 -12.85 -1.48
CA PHE A 1028 -32.41 -13.42 -2.40
C PHE A 1028 -31.01 -13.48 -1.77
N VAL A 1029 -30.48 -12.34 -1.29
CA VAL A 1029 -29.13 -12.24 -0.70
C VAL A 1029 -29.03 -13.08 0.58
N GLU A 1030 -30.07 -13.11 1.41
CA GLU A 1030 -30.06 -13.94 2.62
C GLU A 1030 -30.06 -15.44 2.27
N THR A 1031 -30.76 -15.85 1.21
CA THR A 1031 -30.76 -17.24 0.73
C THR A 1031 -29.39 -17.63 0.14
N GLU A 1032 -28.80 -16.77 -0.69
CA GLU A 1032 -27.44 -16.92 -1.23
C GLU A 1032 -26.39 -17.02 -0.12
N ALA A 1033 -26.42 -16.09 0.85
CA ALA A 1033 -25.50 -16.11 1.99
C ALA A 1033 -25.67 -17.36 2.85
N GLN A 1034 -26.91 -17.85 3.04
CA GLN A 1034 -27.15 -19.14 3.72
C GLN A 1034 -26.56 -20.31 2.95
N GLN A 1035 -26.73 -20.34 1.61
CA GLN A 1035 -26.15 -21.38 0.76
C GLN A 1035 -24.63 -21.37 0.86
N ASN A 1036 -24.00 -20.21 0.72
CA ASN A 1036 -22.55 -20.05 0.77
C ASN A 1036 -21.99 -20.41 2.17
N ALA A 1037 -22.62 -19.92 3.24
CA ALA A 1037 -22.19 -20.26 4.60
C ALA A 1037 -22.33 -21.76 4.90
N LEU A 1038 -23.38 -22.42 4.38
CA LEU A 1038 -23.59 -23.86 4.54
C LEU A 1038 -22.57 -24.66 3.71
N ALA A 1039 -22.33 -24.25 2.47
CA ALA A 1039 -21.35 -24.82 1.56
C ALA A 1039 -19.94 -24.79 2.16
N THR A 1040 -19.48 -23.63 2.60
CA THR A 1040 -18.15 -23.45 3.20
C THR A 1040 -18.00 -24.22 4.51
N ARG A 1041 -19.05 -24.27 5.34
CA ARG A 1041 -18.98 -24.92 6.65
C ARG A 1041 -18.99 -26.45 6.57
N LEU A 1042 -19.64 -27.00 5.55
CA LEU A 1042 -19.79 -28.44 5.36
C LEU A 1042 -18.93 -29.00 4.22
N ASP A 1043 -18.19 -28.15 3.50
CA ASP A 1043 -17.40 -28.50 2.31
C ASP A 1043 -18.25 -29.21 1.24
N ILE A 1044 -19.43 -28.65 0.94
CA ILE A 1044 -20.40 -29.20 -0.02
C ILE A 1044 -20.63 -28.24 -1.19
N THR A 1045 -21.07 -28.76 -2.32
CA THR A 1045 -21.39 -27.94 -3.51
C THR A 1045 -22.59 -27.03 -3.26
N ALA A 1046 -22.62 -25.87 -3.93
CA ALA A 1046 -23.73 -24.92 -3.84
C ALA A 1046 -25.09 -25.56 -4.19
N GLU A 1047 -25.11 -26.50 -5.14
CA GLU A 1047 -26.33 -27.23 -5.51
C GLU A 1047 -26.84 -28.14 -4.37
N THR A 1048 -25.93 -28.80 -3.64
CA THR A 1048 -26.29 -29.61 -2.46
C THR A 1048 -26.71 -28.73 -1.28
N ALA A 1049 -26.01 -27.62 -1.06
CA ALA A 1049 -26.38 -26.65 -0.04
C ALA A 1049 -27.78 -26.06 -0.29
N SER A 1050 -28.11 -25.79 -1.55
CA SER A 1050 -29.44 -25.32 -1.97
C SER A 1050 -30.53 -26.37 -1.69
N LYS A 1051 -30.29 -27.64 -2.02
CA LYS A 1051 -31.23 -28.75 -1.70
C LYS A 1051 -31.44 -28.92 -0.19
N LEU A 1052 -30.40 -28.74 0.63
CA LEU A 1052 -30.49 -28.83 2.09
C LEU A 1052 -31.26 -27.67 2.73
N LEU A 1053 -31.30 -26.50 2.09
CA LEU A 1053 -32.03 -25.32 2.55
C LEU A 1053 -33.51 -25.34 2.12
N GLU A 1054 -33.84 -26.01 1.01
CA GLU A 1054 -35.23 -26.15 0.54
C GLU A 1054 -36.04 -27.21 1.31
N GLU A 1055 -35.38 -28.19 1.95
CA GLU A 1055 -36.04 -29.24 2.72
C GLU A 1055 -35.97 -28.98 4.24
N ASP A 1056 -37.13 -29.04 4.93
CA ASP A 1056 -37.26 -28.90 6.40
C ASP A 1056 -36.74 -30.18 7.09
N LEU A 1057 -35.41 -30.39 7.03
CA LEU A 1057 -34.74 -31.64 7.37
C LEU A 1057 -34.38 -31.74 8.86
N THR A 1058 -34.49 -32.95 9.39
CA THR A 1058 -34.04 -33.29 10.74
C THR A 1058 -32.52 -33.48 10.80
N LYS A 1059 -31.91 -33.29 11.99
CA LYS A 1059 -30.47 -33.52 12.24
C LYS A 1059 -29.93 -34.88 11.76
N THR A 1060 -30.80 -35.86 11.57
CA THR A 1060 -30.42 -37.21 11.13
C THR A 1060 -30.34 -37.28 9.60
N GLU A 1061 -31.18 -36.55 8.88
CA GLU A 1061 -31.21 -36.55 7.41
C GLU A 1061 -30.06 -35.71 6.82
N VAL A 1062 -29.67 -34.62 7.50
CA VAL A 1062 -28.44 -33.87 7.16
C VAL A 1062 -27.19 -34.74 7.37
N LEU A 1063 -27.18 -35.58 8.41
CA LEU A 1063 -26.07 -36.49 8.67
C LEU A 1063 -26.00 -37.59 7.61
N ASP A 1064 -27.14 -38.11 7.17
CA ASP A 1064 -27.21 -39.10 6.09
C ASP A 1064 -26.78 -38.50 4.75
N ALA A 1065 -27.16 -37.25 4.42
CA ALA A 1065 -26.75 -36.58 3.19
C ALA A 1065 -25.22 -36.30 3.13
N VAL A 1066 -24.65 -35.84 4.25
CA VAL A 1066 -23.19 -35.62 4.37
C VAL A 1066 -22.41 -36.94 4.29
N VAL A 1067 -22.96 -38.02 4.86
CA VAL A 1067 -22.35 -39.36 4.80
C VAL A 1067 -22.50 -39.99 3.41
N GLU A 1068 -23.63 -39.79 2.73
CA GLU A 1068 -23.88 -40.30 1.38
C GLU A 1068 -22.97 -39.61 0.35
N GLN A 1069 -22.75 -38.29 0.48
CA GLN A 1069 -21.82 -37.57 -0.39
C GLN A 1069 -20.36 -37.97 -0.11
N ALA A 1070 -19.94 -38.13 1.15
CA ALA A 1070 -18.60 -38.63 1.49
C ALA A 1070 -18.33 -40.06 0.96
N LEU A 1071 -19.38 -40.85 0.72
CA LEU A 1071 -19.30 -42.16 0.08
C LEU A 1071 -19.29 -42.07 -1.46
N GLU A 1072 -19.86 -41.02 -2.05
CA GLU A 1072 -19.81 -40.76 -3.50
C GLU A 1072 -18.46 -40.19 -3.95
N THR A 1073 -17.80 -39.35 -3.12
CA THR A 1073 -16.45 -38.82 -3.41
C THR A 1073 -15.35 -39.89 -3.40
N GLU A 1074 -15.58 -41.06 -2.79
CA GLU A 1074 -14.68 -42.22 -2.92
C GLU A 1074 -14.84 -42.96 -4.26
N THR A 1075 -15.90 -42.66 -5.04
CA THR A 1075 -16.21 -43.39 -6.29
C THR A 1075 -16.08 -42.60 -7.59
N ASP A 1076 -16.14 -41.27 -7.57
CA ASP A 1076 -15.96 -40.43 -8.76
C ASP A 1076 -14.90 -39.34 -8.53
N SER A 1077 -13.65 -39.68 -8.86
CA SER A 1077 -12.56 -38.71 -8.94
C SER A 1077 -12.50 -38.14 -10.37
N GLU A 1078 -13.36 -37.18 -10.71
CA GLU A 1078 -13.19 -36.30 -11.87
C GLU A 1078 -14.12 -35.06 -11.79
N GLU A 1079 -14.08 -34.31 -10.68
CA GLU A 1079 -14.53 -32.91 -10.65
C GLU A 1079 -13.67 -32.11 -9.66
N ALA A 1080 -13.20 -30.93 -10.09
CA ALA A 1080 -12.22 -30.13 -9.38
C ALA A 1080 -12.82 -29.44 -8.14
N PRO A 1081 -12.11 -29.40 -6.99
CA PRO A 1081 -12.55 -28.62 -5.85
C PRO A 1081 -12.32 -27.13 -6.10
N ILE A 1082 -13.22 -26.32 -5.55
CA ILE A 1082 -13.12 -24.86 -5.48
C ILE A 1082 -11.84 -24.51 -4.71
N GLN A 1083 -11.06 -23.57 -5.26
CA GLN A 1083 -9.84 -23.04 -4.65
C GLN A 1083 -10.12 -22.49 -3.25
N THR A 1084 -9.58 -23.15 -2.23
CA THR A 1084 -9.29 -22.54 -0.93
C THR A 1084 -7.92 -21.86 -1.03
N ASP A 1085 -7.88 -20.53 -0.92
CA ASP A 1085 -6.61 -19.83 -0.74
C ASP A 1085 -6.41 -19.47 0.75
N GLY A 1086 -5.22 -19.80 1.27
CA GLY A 1086 -4.63 -19.20 2.46
C GLY A 1086 -5.10 -19.64 3.87
N GLY A 1087 -4.50 -20.72 4.41
CA GLY A 1087 -4.56 -21.02 5.85
C GLY A 1087 -3.57 -22.09 6.29
N ALA A 1088 -2.38 -21.68 6.73
CA ALA A 1088 -1.30 -22.58 7.15
C ALA A 1088 -1.70 -23.50 8.33
N SER A 1089 -1.75 -24.80 8.08
CA SER A 1089 -1.92 -25.83 9.11
C SER A 1089 -0.57 -26.33 9.63
N ALA A 1090 -0.32 -26.11 10.92
CA ALA A 1090 0.77 -26.71 11.69
C ALA A 1090 0.59 -28.24 11.88
N PRO A 1091 1.67 -29.01 12.11
CA PRO A 1091 1.60 -30.48 12.07
C PRO A 1091 1.23 -31.07 13.43
N GLU A 1092 0.18 -31.90 13.48
CA GLU A 1092 -0.09 -32.77 14.62
C GLU A 1092 0.77 -34.05 14.57
N GLN A 1093 1.58 -34.20 15.61
CA GLN A 1093 2.25 -35.46 15.98
C GLN A 1093 1.22 -36.49 16.47
N ARG A 1094 1.29 -37.72 15.94
CA ARG A 1094 0.97 -38.93 16.71
C ARG A 1094 2.04 -39.99 16.56
N THR A 1095 2.69 -40.24 17.68
CA THR A 1095 3.61 -41.33 17.99
C THR A 1095 2.86 -42.65 18.22
N THR A 1096 3.47 -43.77 17.80
CA THR A 1096 3.73 -45.01 18.57
C THR A 1096 4.22 -46.10 17.59
N GLU A 1097 5.55 -46.32 17.44
CA GLU A 1097 6.41 -47.28 18.18
C GLU A 1097 6.35 -48.75 17.65
N PRO A 1098 7.37 -49.62 17.86
CA PRO A 1098 8.71 -49.66 17.23
C PRO A 1098 9.05 -51.08 16.67
N GLU A 1099 10.22 -51.32 16.07
CA GLU A 1099 11.09 -52.50 16.33
C GLU A 1099 12.38 -52.56 15.47
N TYR A 1100 13.52 -52.43 16.19
CA TYR A 1100 14.87 -53.02 16.04
C TYR A 1100 15.71 -52.81 14.76
N ASP A 1101 16.83 -52.06 14.76
CA ASP A 1101 18.15 -52.13 15.46
C ASP A 1101 19.26 -52.56 14.48
N HIS A 1102 20.10 -51.61 14.06
CA HIS A 1102 21.54 -51.66 14.33
C HIS A 1102 22.26 -50.35 14.03
#